data_AF-H8ZET0-F1
#
_entry.id   AF-H8ZET0-F1
#
_cell.length_a   1.000
_cell.length_b   1.000
_cell.length_c   1.000
_cell.angle_alpha   90.00
_cell.angle_beta   90.00
_cell.angle_gamma   90.00
#
_symmetry.space_group_name_H-M   'P 1'
#
loop_
_entity.id
_entity.type
_entity.pdbx_description
1 polymer ?
#
loop_
_entity_poly.entity_id
_entity_poly.type
_entity_poly.pdbx_seq_one_letter_code
_entity_poly.pdbx_strand_id
1 'polypeptide(L)'
;MQRCSRKNQKIKYSDCIAKAIYFLVQLLAVQQVYARIGLNGIEDLHKHNIDTIDKKKMIINPEGPLSLLRPYISKEGGFLHNKRFFSPEIKISYSPATEEGQGVAENKRNSQMDAPYENPSAYIKGYHSALIEMFPSQNNILSIFTSVNRAFITFLRSSEVSEHADTILAALLLLSEGVHIPLSFEGGKKTQKFILKNTAGSKMDFSLSTRVLCTALNKNKEETQEKFYQNEAIEVIKFFINSRDCPSIQREDGEYAEPTSFENFMQGAFLNNARWLIQCYIFEYIGTPQQICALAQKVYDLLSLQIQSSSNSANSKEKADLVLKKCFVPADGHLESLKYVQAVKKIQVATHRLGLLPFSTKEDLPQEKSNVPFYIESSEFAKKQKGTFTDCVENVILTLFCCFAYDPKRQGYTTEYMLSASDRLNVFFSDYSDMFGSGSQYVHNDWNRVVACLQNEKIVYVKKNKNELEACIFNILYVIAEITNQSSDKMKELDDIVSKFKKGEDILNIYKSVEKYANSLFRSLLKEDSMKGITIDIESPLKQNAIKGLEKREYLYGNITLNYSCNEETEAICISVEPKHAEVAYPPQEKDQMTPEDIASIEKHYFADKRNSCPGRNLHQLYGYLLCRADGKKSQRKRDVFSNCSYTAGGKGYVPGN
;
A
#
# COMPACT_ATOMS: atom_id res chain seq x y z
N MET A 1 -11.80 -44.85 39.83
CA MET A 1 -11.12 -44.47 38.56
C MET A 1 -11.96 -43.61 37.60
N GLN A 2 -13.30 -43.74 37.52
CA GLN A 2 -14.13 -42.92 36.59
C GLN A 2 -14.16 -41.39 36.87
N ARG A 3 -14.01 -40.93 38.12
CA ARG A 3 -13.99 -39.48 38.47
C ARG A 3 -12.71 -38.74 38.01
N CYS A 4 -11.56 -39.41 38.01
CA CYS A 4 -10.30 -38.82 37.52
C CYS A 4 -10.29 -38.66 35.98
N SER A 5 -10.88 -39.63 35.26
CA SER A 5 -11.01 -39.59 33.81
C SER A 5 -11.86 -38.39 33.34
N ARG A 6 -13.02 -38.15 33.98
CA ARG A 6 -13.90 -37.01 33.64
C ARG A 6 -13.29 -35.63 33.92
N LYS A 7 -12.47 -35.49 34.98
CA LYS A 7 -11.75 -34.23 35.27
C LYS A 7 -10.67 -33.97 34.22
N ASN A 8 -9.88 -34.98 33.86
CA ASN A 8 -8.84 -34.85 32.82
C ASN A 8 -9.42 -34.60 31.43
N GLN A 9 -10.61 -35.15 31.14
CA GLN A 9 -11.33 -34.92 29.88
C GLN A 9 -11.90 -33.49 29.80
N LYS A 10 -12.45 -32.95 30.90
CA LYS A 10 -12.90 -31.54 30.98
C LYS A 10 -11.74 -30.54 30.88
N ILE A 11 -10.59 -30.84 31.51
CA ILE A 11 -9.39 -30.00 31.41
C ILE A 11 -8.86 -29.99 29.97
N LYS A 12 -8.78 -31.14 29.30
CA LYS A 12 -8.43 -31.22 27.87
C LYS A 12 -9.41 -30.46 26.96
N TYR A 13 -10.71 -30.55 27.23
CA TYR A 13 -11.74 -29.87 26.44
C TYR A 13 -11.65 -28.33 26.61
N SER A 14 -11.44 -27.88 27.85
CA SER A 14 -11.20 -26.46 28.17
C SER A 14 -9.95 -25.92 27.48
N ASP A 15 -8.86 -26.68 27.48
CA ASP A 15 -7.61 -26.32 26.79
C ASP A 15 -7.76 -26.27 25.27
N CYS A 16 -8.53 -27.19 24.68
CA CYS A 16 -8.84 -27.18 23.25
C CYS A 16 -9.70 -25.98 22.87
N ILE A 17 -10.69 -25.61 23.68
CA ILE A 17 -11.53 -24.43 23.46
C ILE A 17 -10.69 -23.15 23.61
N ALA A 18 -9.84 -23.05 24.64
CA ALA A 18 -8.95 -21.90 24.80
C ALA A 18 -7.96 -21.76 23.64
N LYS A 19 -7.42 -22.88 23.13
CA LYS A 19 -6.54 -22.89 21.94
C LYS A 19 -7.30 -22.55 20.67
N ALA A 20 -8.54 -23.02 20.50
CA ALA A 20 -9.39 -22.68 19.36
C ALA A 20 -9.80 -21.20 19.37
N ILE A 21 -10.15 -20.65 20.54
CA ILE A 21 -10.43 -19.22 20.72
C ILE A 21 -9.16 -18.40 20.45
N TYR A 22 -8.00 -18.84 20.96
CA TYR A 22 -6.73 -18.19 20.65
C TYR A 22 -6.42 -18.24 19.16
N PHE A 23 -6.66 -19.37 18.50
CA PHE A 23 -6.47 -19.50 17.05
C PHE A 23 -7.45 -18.62 16.27
N LEU A 24 -8.70 -18.50 16.72
CA LEU A 24 -9.72 -17.60 16.14
C LEU A 24 -9.35 -16.13 16.37
N VAL A 25 -8.82 -15.75 17.53
CA VAL A 25 -8.32 -14.40 17.80
C VAL A 25 -7.10 -14.08 16.94
N GLN A 26 -6.19 -15.05 16.75
CA GLN A 26 -5.08 -14.92 15.80
C GLN A 26 -5.59 -14.85 14.36
N LEU A 27 -6.63 -15.62 13.99
CA LEU A 27 -7.26 -15.56 12.67
C LEU A 27 -7.93 -14.20 12.44
N LEU A 28 -8.62 -13.66 13.45
CA LEU A 28 -9.27 -12.33 13.44
C LEU A 28 -8.24 -11.19 13.43
N ALA A 29 -7.09 -11.36 14.10
CA ALA A 29 -5.96 -10.44 14.04
C ALA A 29 -5.21 -10.52 12.69
N VAL A 30 -5.24 -11.68 12.04
CA VAL A 30 -4.71 -11.93 10.68
C VAL A 30 -5.71 -11.45 9.60
N GLN A 31 -7.00 -11.39 9.90
CA GLN A 31 -8.08 -10.84 9.06
C GLN A 31 -8.16 -9.31 9.04
N GLN A 32 -7.17 -8.58 9.56
CA GLN A 32 -7.01 -7.15 9.25
C GLN A 32 -6.41 -6.98 7.85
N VAL A 33 -7.21 -7.43 6.88
CA VAL A 33 -7.15 -7.25 5.44
C VAL A 33 -7.08 -5.76 5.16
N TYR A 34 -5.92 -5.26 4.74
CA TYR A 34 -5.75 -3.84 4.39
C TYR A 34 -5.82 -3.66 2.89
N ALA A 35 -7.05 -3.52 2.37
CA ALA A 35 -7.32 -2.74 1.17
C ALA A 35 -7.15 -1.26 1.52
N ARG A 36 -6.63 -0.43 0.62
CA ARG A 36 -6.61 1.03 0.88
C ARG A 36 -8.03 1.57 0.71
N ILE A 37 -8.48 2.46 1.60
CA ILE A 37 -9.83 3.04 1.52
C ILE A 37 -9.94 3.93 0.27
N GLY A 38 -10.76 3.50 -0.69
CA GLY A 38 -11.09 4.28 -1.89
C GLY A 38 -12.06 5.43 -1.63
N LEU A 39 -12.36 6.25 -2.65
CA LEU A 39 -13.24 7.42 -2.52
C LEU A 39 -14.67 7.09 -2.06
N ASN A 40 -15.18 5.89 -2.37
CA ASN A 40 -16.48 5.42 -1.85
C ASN A 40 -16.41 5.23 -0.33
N GLY A 41 -15.41 4.50 0.16
CA GLY A 41 -15.19 4.33 1.59
C GLY A 41 -14.92 5.65 2.34
N ILE A 42 -14.23 6.61 1.71
CA ILE A 42 -14.06 7.97 2.28
C ILE A 42 -15.40 8.71 2.37
N GLU A 43 -16.27 8.57 1.36
CA GLU A 43 -17.60 9.17 1.39
C GLU A 43 -18.48 8.57 2.49
N ASP A 44 -18.46 7.25 2.63
CA ASP A 44 -19.23 6.52 3.64
C ASP A 44 -18.73 6.82 5.05
N LEU A 45 -17.41 6.94 5.22
CA LEU A 45 -16.78 7.36 6.48
C LEU A 45 -17.32 8.70 6.95
N HIS A 46 -17.40 9.69 6.06
CA HIS A 46 -17.90 11.00 6.44
C HIS A 46 -19.35 10.93 6.93
N LYS A 47 -20.17 9.98 6.46
CA LYS A 47 -21.57 9.78 6.89
C LYS A 47 -21.71 8.98 8.19
N HIS A 48 -20.63 8.41 8.71
CA HIS A 48 -20.66 7.52 9.88
C HIS A 48 -20.77 8.31 11.20
N ASN A 49 -21.68 7.89 12.08
CA ASN A 49 -21.86 8.51 13.39
C ASN A 49 -20.85 7.98 14.40
N ILE A 50 -20.33 8.88 15.23
CA ILE A 50 -19.44 8.57 16.34
C ILE A 50 -20.24 8.58 17.65
N ASP A 51 -19.92 7.66 18.54
CA ASP A 51 -20.52 7.59 19.87
C ASP A 51 -19.94 8.67 20.76
N THR A 52 -20.78 9.59 21.22
CA THR A 52 -20.37 10.71 22.06
C THR A 52 -20.83 10.55 23.50
N ILE A 53 -20.07 11.12 24.44
CA ILE A 53 -20.38 11.10 25.88
C ILE A 53 -21.73 11.79 26.16
N ASP A 54 -22.08 12.81 25.38
CA ASP A 54 -23.34 13.57 25.49
C ASP A 54 -24.47 13.03 24.59
N LYS A 55 -24.27 11.86 23.96
CA LYS A 55 -25.22 11.20 23.04
C LYS A 55 -25.65 12.05 21.84
N LYS A 56 -24.90 13.11 21.51
CA LYS A 56 -25.08 13.84 20.26
C LYS A 56 -24.53 13.05 19.10
N LYS A 57 -25.24 13.03 17.98
CA LYS A 57 -24.76 12.42 16.74
C LYS A 57 -23.76 13.35 16.08
N MET A 58 -22.48 12.98 16.18
CA MET A 58 -21.37 13.67 15.54
C MET A 58 -20.80 12.79 14.43
N ILE A 59 -20.28 13.42 13.39
CA ILE A 59 -19.53 12.73 12.33
C ILE A 59 -18.12 13.32 12.21
N ILE A 60 -17.25 12.65 11.45
CA ILE A 60 -15.95 13.20 11.06
C ILE A 60 -16.18 14.41 10.16
N ASN A 61 -15.54 15.54 10.50
CA ASN A 61 -15.53 16.72 9.65
C ASN A 61 -14.76 16.43 8.35
N PRO A 62 -15.39 16.52 7.15
CA PRO A 62 -14.70 16.29 5.88
C PRO A 62 -13.60 17.30 5.55
N GLU A 63 -13.59 18.46 6.22
CA GLU A 63 -12.50 19.45 6.14
C GLU A 63 -11.55 19.37 7.36
N GLY A 64 -11.77 18.39 8.24
CA GLY A 64 -11.02 18.20 9.46
C GLY A 64 -9.71 17.42 9.29
N PRO A 65 -8.89 17.35 10.35
CA PRO A 65 -7.65 16.56 10.37
C PRO A 65 -7.86 15.05 10.24
N LEU A 66 -9.06 14.55 10.53
CA LEU A 66 -9.44 13.14 10.40
C LEU A 66 -9.99 12.79 9.02
N SER A 67 -10.17 13.77 8.12
CA SER A 67 -10.61 13.46 6.77
C SER A 67 -9.50 12.76 5.99
N LEU A 68 -9.83 11.60 5.45
CA LEU A 68 -8.92 10.82 4.60
C LEU A 68 -8.80 11.38 3.16
N LEU A 69 -9.57 12.43 2.81
CA LEU A 69 -9.54 13.01 1.48
C LEU A 69 -8.20 13.68 1.16
N ARG A 70 -7.60 14.40 2.12
CA ARG A 70 -6.30 15.07 1.93
C ARG A 70 -5.14 14.12 1.70
N PRO A 71 -4.93 13.09 2.56
CA PRO A 71 -3.86 12.13 2.31
C PRO A 71 -4.12 11.32 1.03
N TYR A 72 -5.39 11.03 0.68
CA TYR A 72 -5.74 10.46 -0.62
C TYR A 72 -5.26 11.35 -1.78
N ILE A 73 -5.62 12.64 -1.79
CA ILE A 73 -5.17 13.60 -2.82
C ILE A 73 -3.64 13.71 -2.84
N SER A 74 -3.00 13.78 -1.67
CA SER A 74 -1.54 13.92 -1.56
C SER A 74 -0.79 12.73 -2.13
N LYS A 75 -1.39 11.54 -2.04
CA LYS A 75 -0.87 10.33 -2.64
C LYS A 75 -1.11 10.30 -4.14
N GLU A 76 -2.36 10.48 -4.57
CA GLU A 76 -2.74 10.45 -5.99
C GLU A 76 -2.06 11.56 -6.81
N GLY A 77 -1.76 12.70 -6.17
CA GLY A 77 -0.98 13.79 -6.74
C GLY A 77 0.54 13.59 -6.68
N GLY A 78 1.02 12.49 -6.09
CA GLY A 78 2.45 12.17 -5.99
C GLY A 78 3.24 13.04 -5.00
N PHE A 79 2.58 13.85 -4.15
CA PHE A 79 3.27 14.77 -3.24
C PHE A 79 4.12 14.03 -2.20
N LEU A 80 3.57 12.96 -1.62
CA LEU A 80 4.29 12.14 -0.65
C LEU A 80 5.46 11.38 -1.28
N HIS A 81 5.27 10.84 -2.48
CA HIS A 81 6.33 10.22 -3.27
C HIS A 81 7.47 11.22 -3.49
N ASN A 82 7.13 12.40 -4.01
CA ASN A 82 8.12 13.42 -4.30
C ASN A 82 8.83 13.91 -3.04
N LYS A 83 8.09 14.09 -1.94
CA LYS A 83 8.65 14.49 -0.66
C LYS A 83 9.62 13.44 -0.12
N ARG A 84 9.30 12.14 -0.21
CA ARG A 84 10.17 11.07 0.28
C ARG A 84 11.41 10.84 -0.59
N PHE A 85 11.29 11.01 -1.90
CA PHE A 85 12.35 10.58 -2.83
C PHE A 85 13.17 11.71 -3.44
N PHE A 86 12.66 12.94 -3.49
CA PHE A 86 13.31 14.08 -4.17
C PHE A 86 13.55 15.30 -3.27
N SER A 87 13.25 15.23 -1.97
CA SER A 87 13.55 16.33 -1.04
C SER A 87 15.06 16.58 -0.93
N PRO A 88 15.54 17.83 -1.06
CA PRO A 88 16.95 18.16 -0.89
C PRO A 88 17.45 17.95 0.54
N GLU A 89 16.55 17.92 1.53
CA GLU A 89 16.89 17.64 2.93
C GLU A 89 17.09 16.15 3.21
N ILE A 90 17.01 15.28 2.21
CA ILE A 90 17.29 13.84 2.34
C ILE A 90 18.60 13.53 1.61
N LYS A 91 19.57 13.01 2.35
CA LYS A 91 20.80 12.44 1.79
C LYS A 91 20.47 11.05 1.24
N ILE A 92 20.34 10.97 -0.08
CA ILE A 92 20.02 9.72 -0.79
C ILE A 92 21.26 8.83 -0.89
N SER A 93 21.11 7.55 -0.59
CA SER A 93 22.19 6.56 -0.72
C SER A 93 22.09 5.78 -2.03
N TYR A 94 23.19 5.69 -2.78
CA TYR A 94 23.33 4.86 -3.97
C TYR A 94 24.43 3.81 -3.76
N SER A 95 24.21 2.60 -4.29
CA SER A 95 25.20 1.55 -4.39
C SER A 95 25.48 1.22 -5.85
N PRO A 96 26.73 1.05 -6.27
CA PRO A 96 27.05 0.57 -7.61
C PRO A 96 26.53 -0.87 -7.77
N ALA A 97 25.70 -1.12 -8.78
CA ALA A 97 25.37 -2.46 -9.22
C ALA A 97 26.32 -2.83 -10.36
N THR A 98 27.18 -3.82 -10.15
CA THR A 98 27.94 -4.46 -11.23
C THR A 98 27.18 -5.71 -11.64
N GLU A 99 26.59 -5.70 -12.82
CA GLU A 99 26.16 -6.94 -13.46
C GLU A 99 27.39 -7.64 -14.03
N GLU A 100 27.64 -8.88 -13.61
CA GLU A 100 28.71 -9.70 -14.17
C GLU A 100 28.41 -9.97 -15.65
N GLY A 101 29.05 -9.23 -16.56
CA GLY A 101 29.05 -9.51 -18.00
C GLY A 101 28.68 -8.34 -18.92
N GLN A 102 28.17 -7.21 -18.40
CA GLN A 102 27.90 -6.01 -19.21
C GLN A 102 28.51 -4.78 -18.53
N GLY A 103 29.39 -4.07 -19.23
CA GLY A 103 30.24 -3.00 -18.70
C GLY A 103 29.54 -1.69 -18.33
N VAL A 104 28.29 -1.71 -17.89
CA VAL A 104 27.55 -0.52 -17.43
C VAL A 104 27.18 -0.71 -15.96
N ALA A 105 27.88 0.01 -15.07
CA ALA A 105 27.52 0.04 -13.66
C ALA A 105 26.31 0.97 -13.47
N GLU A 106 25.13 0.39 -13.24
CA GLU A 106 23.97 1.18 -12.85
C GLU A 106 24.01 1.47 -11.34
N ASN A 107 23.79 2.73 -10.96
CA ASN A 107 23.71 3.09 -9.54
C ASN A 107 22.30 2.76 -9.01
N LYS A 108 22.20 1.72 -8.20
CA LYS A 108 20.94 1.34 -7.55
C LYS A 108 20.79 2.11 -6.23
N ARG A 109 19.69 2.87 -6.08
CA ARG A 109 19.36 3.55 -4.81
C ARG A 109 19.09 2.52 -3.71
N ASN A 110 19.58 2.79 -2.51
CA ASN A 110 19.28 2.03 -1.30
C ASN A 110 18.56 2.93 -0.29
N SER A 111 17.23 2.96 -0.38
CA SER A 111 16.36 3.79 0.48
C SER A 111 16.49 3.53 1.98
N GLN A 112 16.94 2.33 2.39
CA GLN A 112 17.13 1.99 3.80
C GLN A 112 18.36 2.67 4.42
N MET A 113 19.25 3.20 3.58
CA MET A 113 20.44 3.94 3.99
C MET A 113 20.27 5.45 3.81
N ASP A 114 19.07 5.90 3.42
CA ASP A 114 18.75 7.32 3.37
C ASP A 114 18.82 7.90 4.79
N ALA A 115 19.32 9.13 4.88
CA ALA A 115 19.42 9.87 6.13
C ALA A 115 18.97 11.31 5.93
N PRO A 116 18.50 12.02 6.97
CA PRO A 116 18.33 13.46 6.87
C PRO A 116 19.69 14.11 6.58
N TYR A 117 19.69 15.14 5.74
CA TYR A 117 20.84 16.02 5.59
C TYR A 117 21.03 16.82 6.89
N GLU A 118 22.28 17.22 7.18
CA GLU A 118 22.53 18.11 8.31
C GLU A 118 21.86 19.46 8.08
N ASN A 119 20.99 19.88 9.00
CA ASN A 119 20.20 21.09 8.86
C ASN A 119 20.26 21.93 10.16
N PRO A 120 20.48 23.26 10.08
CA PRO A 120 20.46 24.14 11.25
C PRO A 120 19.12 24.14 12.00
N SER A 121 18.00 23.93 11.28
CA SER A 121 16.68 23.79 11.88
C SER A 121 16.52 22.39 12.46
N ALA A 122 16.50 22.31 13.79
CA ALA A 122 16.24 21.06 14.52
C ALA A 122 14.88 20.45 14.13
N TYR A 123 13.88 21.30 13.83
CA TYR A 123 12.58 20.84 13.36
C TYR A 123 12.69 20.16 11.99
N ILE A 124 13.35 20.78 11.01
CA ILE A 124 13.46 20.21 9.66
C ILE A 124 14.28 18.92 9.69
N LYS A 125 15.40 18.90 10.41
CA LYS A 125 16.16 17.66 10.61
C LYS A 125 15.30 16.55 11.21
N GLY A 126 14.57 16.85 12.28
CA GLY A 126 13.66 15.90 12.94
C GLY A 126 12.50 15.45 12.04
N TYR A 127 11.93 16.36 11.25
CA TYR A 127 10.85 16.08 10.31
C TYR A 127 11.30 15.09 9.24
N HIS A 128 12.46 15.33 8.62
CA HIS A 128 12.99 14.45 7.58
C HIS A 128 13.47 13.10 8.14
N SER A 129 13.99 13.05 9.38
CA SER A 129 14.19 11.78 10.09
C SER A 129 12.87 11.01 10.23
N ALA A 130 11.84 11.65 10.77
CA ALA A 130 10.54 11.03 10.97
C ALA A 130 9.92 10.57 9.65
N LEU A 131 10.02 11.37 8.57
CA LEU A 131 9.56 10.99 7.23
C LEU A 131 10.24 9.71 6.72
N ILE A 132 11.56 9.58 6.89
CA ILE A 132 12.31 8.38 6.46
C ILE A 132 11.89 7.17 7.29
N GLU A 133 11.78 7.31 8.61
CA GLU A 133 11.43 6.22 9.54
C GLU A 133 9.96 5.79 9.43
N MET A 134 9.04 6.72 9.16
CA MET A 134 7.63 6.44 8.90
C MET A 134 7.40 5.85 7.51
N PHE A 135 8.22 6.22 6.51
CA PHE A 135 8.13 5.72 5.14
C PHE A 135 9.46 5.10 4.68
N PRO A 136 9.86 3.95 5.26
CA PRO A 136 11.14 3.29 4.96
C PRO A 136 11.32 2.99 3.47
N SER A 137 10.21 2.73 2.77
CA SER A 137 10.17 2.64 1.30
C SER A 137 11.20 1.67 0.73
N GLN A 138 11.25 0.45 1.31
CA GLN A 138 12.17 -0.62 0.89
C GLN A 138 12.02 -0.89 -0.62
N ASN A 139 13.13 -1.18 -1.30
CA ASN A 139 13.20 -1.34 -2.75
C ASN A 139 12.81 -0.10 -3.57
N ASN A 140 12.91 1.10 -2.98
CA ASN A 140 12.57 2.38 -3.60
C ASN A 140 11.09 2.54 -3.99
N ILE A 141 10.20 1.79 -3.33
CA ILE A 141 8.75 1.89 -3.48
C ILE A 141 8.20 2.59 -2.26
N LEU A 142 7.40 3.65 -2.44
CA LEU A 142 6.83 4.41 -1.31
C LEU A 142 5.98 3.47 -0.44
N SER A 143 6.41 3.24 0.80
CA SER A 143 5.69 2.35 1.71
C SER A 143 6.05 2.60 3.17
N ILE A 144 5.05 2.40 4.03
CA ILE A 144 5.25 2.27 5.48
C ILE A 144 5.75 0.87 5.86
N PHE A 145 5.60 -0.13 4.98
CA PHE A 145 5.98 -1.52 5.26
C PHE A 145 7.46 -1.76 4.99
N THR A 146 8.06 -2.59 5.85
CA THR A 146 9.47 -2.93 5.78
C THR A 146 9.71 -4.23 6.55
N SER A 147 10.74 -4.97 6.15
CA SER A 147 11.23 -6.14 6.91
C SER A 147 12.14 -5.75 8.07
N VAL A 148 12.32 -4.46 8.34
CA VAL A 148 13.20 -3.95 9.40
C VAL A 148 12.55 -4.10 10.78
N ASN A 149 13.17 -4.92 11.65
CA ASN A 149 12.65 -5.23 12.98
C ASN A 149 12.56 -4.04 13.95
N ARG A 150 13.25 -2.93 13.66
CA ARG A 150 13.27 -1.71 14.49
C ARG A 150 12.37 -0.58 13.98
N ALA A 151 11.63 -0.84 12.90
CA ALA A 151 10.82 0.17 12.22
C ALA A 151 9.57 0.57 13.00
N PHE A 152 9.09 1.78 12.76
CA PHE A 152 7.91 2.31 13.43
C PHE A 152 6.66 1.43 13.23
N ILE A 153 6.45 0.94 12.00
CA ILE A 153 5.34 0.02 11.71
C ILE A 153 5.45 -1.31 12.47
N THR A 154 6.66 -1.82 12.67
CA THR A 154 6.93 -3.07 13.40
C THR A 154 6.58 -2.89 14.87
N PHE A 155 6.91 -1.72 15.45
CA PHE A 155 6.50 -1.38 16.81
C PHE A 155 4.98 -1.35 16.96
N LEU A 156 4.26 -0.63 16.08
CA LEU A 156 2.80 -0.50 16.18
C LEU A 156 2.08 -1.84 16.04
N ARG A 157 2.64 -2.79 15.28
CA ARG A 157 2.01 -4.09 15.00
C ARG A 157 2.46 -5.21 15.91
N SER A 158 3.40 -4.96 16.80
CA SER A 158 3.84 -5.99 17.74
C SER A 158 2.67 -6.42 18.62
N SER A 159 2.66 -7.69 19.03
CA SER A 159 1.57 -8.22 19.86
C SER A 159 1.46 -7.50 21.21
N GLU A 160 2.53 -6.87 21.67
CA GLU A 160 2.54 -6.08 22.89
C GLU A 160 1.98 -4.66 22.73
N VAL A 161 1.82 -4.15 21.50
CA VAL A 161 1.49 -2.74 21.21
C VAL A 161 0.23 -2.60 20.35
N SER A 162 -0.12 -3.61 19.54
CA SER A 162 -1.18 -3.54 18.53
C SER A 162 -2.54 -3.12 19.09
N GLU A 163 -2.90 -3.55 20.31
CA GLU A 163 -4.14 -3.14 20.99
C GLU A 163 -4.20 -1.64 21.31
N HIS A 164 -3.05 -0.97 21.36
CA HIS A 164 -2.91 0.45 21.65
C HIS A 164 -2.55 1.28 20.40
N ALA A 165 -2.35 0.67 19.24
CA ALA A 165 -1.88 1.36 18.04
C ALA A 165 -2.76 2.57 17.65
N ASP A 166 -4.09 2.41 17.67
CA ASP A 166 -5.03 3.50 17.38
C ASP A 166 -4.91 4.64 18.40
N THR A 167 -4.67 4.30 19.67
CA THR A 167 -4.48 5.32 20.73
C THR A 167 -3.18 6.08 20.53
N ILE A 168 -2.11 5.41 20.09
CA ILE A 168 -0.84 6.03 19.77
C ILE A 168 -1.00 6.96 18.57
N LEU A 169 -1.60 6.50 17.48
CA LEU A 169 -1.84 7.32 16.28
C LEU A 169 -2.73 8.52 16.56
N ALA A 170 -3.79 8.35 17.36
CA ALA A 170 -4.64 9.44 17.83
C ALA A 170 -3.84 10.47 18.64
N ALA A 171 -2.98 10.02 19.54
CA ALA A 171 -2.13 10.92 20.33
C ALA A 171 -1.13 11.69 19.46
N LEU A 172 -0.49 11.05 18.47
CA LEU A 172 0.43 11.73 17.53
C LEU A 172 -0.30 12.76 16.67
N LEU A 173 -1.51 12.44 16.18
CA LEU A 173 -2.36 13.39 15.47
C LEU A 173 -2.65 14.62 16.35
N LEU A 174 -3.06 14.41 17.60
CA LEU A 174 -3.39 15.50 18.52
C LEU A 174 -2.18 16.34 18.91
N LEU A 175 -1.01 15.73 19.09
CA LEU A 175 0.25 16.45 19.29
C LEU A 175 0.57 17.35 18.09
N SER A 176 0.36 16.88 16.86
CA SER A 176 0.56 17.70 15.65
C SER A 176 -0.40 18.89 15.55
N GLU A 177 -1.60 18.78 16.11
CA GLU A 177 -2.58 19.87 16.23
C GLU A 177 -2.28 20.84 17.39
N GLY A 178 -1.23 20.56 18.18
CA GLY A 178 -0.81 21.38 19.32
C GLY A 178 -1.58 21.09 20.61
N VAL A 179 -2.27 19.95 20.71
CA VAL A 179 -2.94 19.53 21.95
C VAL A 179 -1.91 18.85 22.86
N HIS A 180 -1.92 19.21 24.14
CA HIS A 180 -1.05 18.57 25.12
C HIS A 180 -1.55 17.16 25.46
N ILE A 181 -0.86 16.13 24.98
CA ILE A 181 -1.08 14.75 25.38
C ILE A 181 0.11 14.28 26.25
N PRO A 182 -0.11 13.73 27.46
CA PRO A 182 0.95 13.34 28.39
C PRO A 182 1.61 12.00 27.99
N LEU A 183 2.28 11.99 26.84
CA LEU A 183 3.14 10.92 26.37
C LEU A 183 4.58 11.14 26.84
N SER A 184 5.22 10.09 27.35
CA SER A 184 6.61 10.18 27.81
C SER A 184 7.33 8.84 27.72
N PHE A 185 8.67 8.91 27.72
CA PHE A 185 9.53 7.76 27.89
C PHE A 185 10.20 7.81 29.26
N GLU A 186 10.02 6.78 30.08
CA GLU A 186 10.59 6.68 31.42
C GLU A 186 11.57 5.51 31.53
N GLY A 187 12.60 5.64 32.37
CA GLY A 187 13.63 4.62 32.57
C GLY A 187 14.87 4.77 31.67
N GLY A 188 15.89 3.97 31.93
CA GLY A 188 17.15 4.00 31.17
C GLY A 188 17.07 3.22 29.85
N LYS A 189 18.06 3.38 28.95
CA LYS A 189 18.06 2.77 27.59
C LYS A 189 17.71 1.26 27.53
N LYS A 190 18.05 0.49 28.57
CA LYS A 190 17.76 -0.97 28.64
C LYS A 190 16.37 -1.31 29.18
N THR A 191 15.75 -0.41 29.94
CA THR A 191 14.47 -0.61 30.65
C THR A 191 13.42 0.43 30.28
N GLN A 192 13.67 1.20 29.20
CA GLN A 192 12.83 2.32 28.81
C GLN A 192 11.42 1.87 28.48
N LYS A 193 10.44 2.53 29.08
CA LYS A 193 9.01 2.30 28.86
C LYS A 193 8.39 3.50 28.16
N PHE A 194 7.47 3.24 27.26
CA PHE A 194 6.63 4.23 26.61
C PHE A 194 5.28 4.31 27.36
N ILE A 195 4.92 5.49 27.83
CA ILE A 195 3.83 5.67 28.79
C ILE A 195 2.87 6.75 28.31
N LEU A 196 1.58 6.44 28.40
CA LEU A 196 0.50 7.42 28.36
C LEU A 196 -0.13 7.51 29.76
N LYS A 197 -0.01 8.68 30.38
CA LYS A 197 -0.64 8.96 31.68
C LYS A 197 -2.05 9.49 31.45
N ASN A 198 -2.99 9.14 32.32
CA ASN A 198 -4.27 9.82 32.33
C ASN A 198 -4.07 11.30 32.72
N THR A 199 -4.93 12.18 32.22
CA THR A 199 -5.00 13.62 32.54
C THR A 199 -4.94 13.97 34.03
N ALA A 200 -5.38 13.11 34.94
CA ALA A 200 -5.26 13.32 36.40
C ALA A 200 -3.86 12.98 36.98
N GLY A 201 -2.91 12.54 36.16
CA GLY A 201 -1.52 12.26 36.54
C GLY A 201 -1.28 11.01 37.39
N SER A 202 -2.33 10.33 37.86
CA SER A 202 -2.24 9.24 38.86
C SER A 202 -2.52 7.83 38.33
N LYS A 203 -3.25 7.68 37.21
CA LYS A 203 -3.57 6.37 36.60
C LYS A 203 -2.96 6.30 35.20
N MET A 204 -2.33 5.16 34.87
CA MET A 204 -1.74 4.92 33.55
C MET A 204 -2.80 4.39 32.60
N ASP A 205 -2.92 4.96 31.39
CA ASP A 205 -3.77 4.39 30.34
C ASP A 205 -3.03 3.23 29.66
N PHE A 206 -1.72 3.36 29.42
CA PHE A 206 -0.83 2.23 29.11
C PHE A 206 0.62 2.49 29.54
N SER A 207 1.37 1.39 29.70
CA SER A 207 2.82 1.38 29.93
C SER A 207 3.45 0.24 29.12
N LEU A 208 4.07 0.57 28.00
CA LEU A 208 4.58 -0.37 27.02
C LEU A 208 6.11 -0.46 27.07
N SER A 209 6.65 -1.64 26.78
CA SER A 209 8.09 -1.84 26.62
C SER A 209 8.53 -1.24 25.27
N THR A 210 9.63 -0.49 25.26
CA THR A 210 10.29 -0.05 23.99
C THR A 210 11.05 -1.18 23.29
N ARG A 211 11.11 -2.36 23.92
CA ARG A 211 11.62 -3.60 23.34
C ARG A 211 10.46 -4.54 23.08
N VAL A 212 10.20 -4.84 21.81
CA VAL A 212 9.11 -5.71 21.37
C VAL A 212 9.66 -6.97 20.73
N LEU A 213 8.89 -8.06 20.80
CA LEU A 213 9.27 -9.33 20.21
C LEU A 213 9.17 -9.25 18.67
N CYS A 214 10.25 -9.59 17.98
CA CYS A 214 10.27 -9.69 16.52
C CYS A 214 10.89 -11.02 16.10
N THR A 215 10.52 -11.45 14.89
CA THR A 215 11.14 -12.60 14.23
C THR A 215 12.51 -12.21 13.68
N ALA A 216 13.53 -13.00 13.98
CA ALA A 216 14.89 -12.82 13.49
C ALA A 216 15.47 -14.15 13.00
N LEU A 217 16.29 -14.11 11.95
CA LEU A 217 16.99 -15.29 11.47
C LEU A 217 18.27 -15.50 12.26
N ASN A 218 18.46 -16.70 12.82
CA ASN A 218 19.72 -17.08 13.43
C ASN A 218 20.78 -17.40 12.35
N LYS A 219 22.01 -17.71 12.79
CA LYS A 219 23.13 -18.06 11.86
C LYS A 219 22.83 -19.24 10.93
N ASN A 220 21.89 -20.11 11.32
CA ASN A 220 21.45 -21.27 10.55
C ASN A 220 20.23 -20.97 9.66
N LYS A 221 19.83 -19.69 9.54
CA LYS A 221 18.61 -19.24 8.85
C LYS A 221 17.31 -19.78 9.44
N GLU A 222 17.32 -20.18 10.70
CA GLU A 222 16.09 -20.55 11.41
C GLU A 222 15.50 -19.33 12.10
N GLU A 223 14.17 -19.23 12.08
CA GLU A 223 13.46 -18.17 12.77
C GLU A 223 13.54 -18.32 14.28
N THR A 224 13.96 -17.25 14.93
CA THR A 224 14.00 -17.08 16.37
C THR A 224 13.17 -15.86 16.75
N GLN A 225 12.67 -15.84 17.98
CA GLN A 225 11.95 -14.70 18.52
C GLN A 225 12.90 -13.95 19.47
N GLU A 226 13.22 -12.71 19.15
CA GLU A 226 14.12 -11.88 19.95
C GLU A 226 13.49 -10.51 20.19
N LYS A 227 13.81 -9.88 21.33
CA LYS A 227 13.32 -8.54 21.67
C LYS A 227 14.23 -7.45 21.10
N PHE A 228 13.71 -6.69 20.15
CA PHE A 228 14.43 -5.57 19.52
C PHE A 228 14.05 -4.23 20.14
N TYR A 229 15.06 -3.39 20.39
CA TYR A 229 14.84 -2.01 20.82
C TYR A 229 14.39 -1.16 19.64
N GLN A 230 13.24 -0.51 19.78
CA GLN A 230 12.53 0.18 18.70
C GLN A 230 12.96 1.64 18.60
N ASN A 231 14.21 1.89 18.21
CA ASN A 231 14.77 3.25 18.18
C ASN A 231 14.04 4.15 17.18
N GLU A 232 13.68 3.67 15.99
CA GLU A 232 12.99 4.47 14.96
C GLU A 232 11.60 4.89 15.48
N ALA A 233 10.86 3.97 16.11
CA ALA A 233 9.58 4.31 16.75
C ALA A 233 9.72 5.38 17.85
N ILE A 234 10.77 5.29 18.67
CA ILE A 234 11.03 6.25 19.73
C ILE A 234 11.33 7.63 19.16
N GLU A 235 12.16 7.73 18.12
CA GLU A 235 12.53 9.00 17.50
C GLU A 235 11.34 9.65 16.78
N VAL A 236 10.52 8.89 16.06
CA VAL A 236 9.24 9.37 15.50
C VAL A 236 8.33 9.95 16.59
N ILE A 237 8.08 9.21 17.68
CA ILE A 237 7.19 9.67 18.75
C ILE A 237 7.76 10.93 19.43
N LYS A 238 9.06 10.97 19.70
CA LYS A 238 9.72 12.17 20.27
C LYS A 238 9.61 13.36 19.35
N PHE A 239 9.75 13.18 18.03
CA PHE A 239 9.58 14.25 17.06
C PHE A 239 8.22 14.93 17.23
N PHE A 240 7.12 14.18 17.26
CA PHE A 240 5.77 14.73 17.45
C PHE A 240 5.58 15.40 18.82
N ILE A 241 6.14 14.82 19.90
CA ILE A 241 6.13 15.46 21.23
C ILE A 241 6.83 16.82 21.19
N ASN A 242 8.01 16.88 20.56
CA ASN A 242 8.83 18.09 20.50
C ASN A 242 8.27 19.14 19.51
N SER A 243 7.58 18.71 18.45
CA SER A 243 7.04 19.62 17.44
C SER A 243 5.70 20.25 17.83
N ARG A 244 5.08 19.82 18.93
CA ARG A 244 3.74 20.26 19.38
C ARG A 244 3.58 21.78 19.35
N ASP A 245 4.54 22.50 19.93
CA ASP A 245 4.47 23.95 20.10
C ASP A 245 5.26 24.72 19.02
N CYS A 246 5.65 24.05 17.92
CA CYS A 246 6.45 24.66 16.85
C CYS A 246 5.68 25.83 16.20
N PRO A 247 6.16 27.09 16.33
CA PRO A 247 5.42 28.25 15.82
C PRO A 247 5.24 28.22 14.30
N SER A 248 6.21 27.66 13.56
CA SER A 248 6.16 27.52 12.10
C SER A 248 5.01 26.63 11.61
N ILE A 249 4.38 25.85 12.50
CA ILE A 249 3.23 24.98 12.20
C ILE A 249 1.96 25.50 12.87
N GLN A 250 2.07 25.94 14.12
CA GLN A 250 0.92 26.26 14.96
C GLN A 250 0.29 27.62 14.64
N ARG A 251 1.08 28.58 14.15
CA ARG A 251 0.56 29.88 13.70
C ARG A 251 -0.02 29.79 12.30
N GLU A 252 -1.02 30.61 12.01
CA GLU A 252 -1.63 30.68 10.67
C GLU A 252 -0.68 31.29 9.63
N ASP A 253 0.21 32.19 10.04
CA ASP A 253 1.28 32.79 9.24
C ASP A 253 2.62 32.03 9.37
N GLY A 254 2.59 30.82 9.92
CA GLY A 254 3.78 29.98 10.07
C GLY A 254 4.32 29.53 8.71
N GLU A 255 5.65 29.40 8.61
CA GLU A 255 6.34 28.99 7.37
C GLU A 255 5.82 27.67 6.77
N TYR A 256 5.42 26.72 7.63
CA TYR A 256 4.90 25.41 7.24
C TYR A 256 3.42 25.27 7.56
N ALA A 257 2.71 26.39 7.77
CA ALA A 257 1.28 26.38 8.01
C ALA A 257 0.52 25.79 6.81
N GLU A 258 -0.73 25.40 7.07
CA GLU A 258 -1.62 24.94 6.00
C GLU A 258 -1.87 26.09 5.01
N PRO A 259 -1.88 25.83 3.70
CA PRO A 259 -2.01 26.88 2.71
C PRO A 259 -3.43 27.45 2.73
N THR A 260 -3.53 28.76 2.89
CA THR A 260 -4.79 29.52 2.82
C THR A 260 -5.04 30.12 1.44
N SER A 261 -4.02 30.14 0.57
CA SER A 261 -4.08 30.60 -0.81
C SER A 261 -3.49 29.55 -1.76
N PHE A 262 -3.86 29.65 -3.04
CA PHE A 262 -3.29 28.81 -4.09
C PHE A 262 -1.78 29.06 -4.25
N GLU A 263 -1.33 30.30 -4.12
CA GLU A 263 0.09 30.65 -4.19
C GLU A 263 0.90 29.96 -3.08
N ASN A 264 0.42 30.00 -1.83
CA ASN A 264 1.06 29.32 -0.70
C ASN A 264 1.07 27.79 -0.90
N PHE A 265 0.01 27.24 -1.48
CA PHE A 265 -0.05 25.82 -1.83
C PHE A 265 1.05 25.46 -2.85
N MET A 266 1.21 26.26 -3.91
CA MET A 266 2.21 26.01 -4.96
C MET A 266 3.66 26.12 -4.47
N GLN A 267 3.91 26.87 -3.39
CA GLN A 267 5.24 26.89 -2.75
C GLN A 267 5.60 25.56 -2.08
N GLY A 268 4.60 24.74 -1.72
CA GLY A 268 4.82 23.40 -1.16
C GLY A 268 5.39 23.36 0.25
N ALA A 269 5.55 24.50 0.93
CA ALA A 269 6.15 24.58 2.27
C ALA A 269 5.36 23.78 3.33
N PHE A 270 4.03 23.66 3.16
CA PHE A 270 3.16 22.84 4.01
C PHE A 270 3.52 21.34 3.98
N LEU A 271 4.28 20.86 2.99
CA LEU A 271 4.79 19.48 2.96
C LEU A 271 5.86 19.22 4.03
N ASN A 272 6.30 20.25 4.76
CA ASN A 272 7.09 20.14 5.99
C ASN A 272 6.23 20.25 7.25
N ASN A 273 4.90 20.07 7.16
CA ASN A 273 3.98 20.16 8.29
C ASN A 273 3.78 18.78 8.94
N ALA A 274 4.02 18.70 10.26
CA ALA A 274 3.81 17.46 11.02
C ALA A 274 2.35 16.93 10.96
N ARG A 275 1.34 17.81 10.81
CA ARG A 275 -0.06 17.43 10.64
C ARG A 275 -0.27 16.66 9.33
N TRP A 276 0.33 17.14 8.24
CA TRP A 276 0.26 16.48 6.94
C TRP A 276 0.95 15.11 6.99
N LEU A 277 2.14 15.03 7.61
CA LEU A 277 2.91 13.79 7.74
C LEU A 277 2.13 12.68 8.47
N ILE A 278 1.54 12.99 9.64
CA ILE A 278 0.80 11.99 10.42
C ILE A 278 -0.50 11.58 9.72
N GLN A 279 -1.18 12.50 9.02
CA GLN A 279 -2.36 12.19 8.21
C GLN A 279 -2.02 11.21 7.08
N CYS A 280 -0.92 11.43 6.36
CA CYS A 280 -0.42 10.51 5.34
C CYS A 280 -0.09 9.13 5.91
N TYR A 281 0.54 9.06 7.08
CA TYR A 281 0.87 7.79 7.70
C TYR A 281 -0.37 7.04 8.20
N ILE A 282 -1.32 7.73 8.83
CA ILE A 282 -2.61 7.15 9.24
C ILE A 282 -3.35 6.57 8.03
N PHE A 283 -3.38 7.29 6.90
CA PHE A 283 -4.01 6.82 5.68
C PHE A 283 -3.35 5.57 5.08
N GLU A 284 -2.02 5.44 5.18
CA GLU A 284 -1.32 4.22 4.74
C GLU A 284 -1.40 3.08 5.78
N TYR A 285 -1.60 3.39 7.06
CA TYR A 285 -1.71 2.40 8.14
C TYR A 285 -3.08 1.75 8.19
N ILE A 286 -4.13 2.54 8.04
CA ILE A 286 -5.53 2.10 8.09
C ILE A 286 -5.91 1.47 6.76
N GLY A 287 -6.53 0.29 6.80
CA GLY A 287 -7.05 -0.34 5.59
C GLY A 287 -8.52 -0.73 5.64
N THR A 288 -9.29 -0.28 6.64
CA THR A 288 -10.75 -0.46 6.63
C THR A 288 -11.49 0.75 7.20
N PRO A 289 -12.73 1.04 6.73
CA PRO A 289 -13.58 2.07 7.32
C PRO A 289 -13.80 1.89 8.83
N GLN A 290 -13.85 0.66 9.34
CA GLN A 290 -14.07 0.38 10.76
C GLN A 290 -12.89 0.84 11.62
N GLN A 291 -11.66 0.70 11.11
CA GLN A 291 -10.46 1.14 11.82
C GLN A 291 -10.37 2.66 11.95
N ILE A 292 -10.73 3.40 10.90
CA ILE A 292 -10.76 4.86 11.00
C ILE A 292 -11.88 5.33 11.95
N CYS A 293 -13.02 4.64 12.00
CA CYS A 293 -14.04 4.91 13.03
C CYS A 293 -13.49 4.65 14.44
N ALA A 294 -12.75 3.55 14.65
CA ALA A 294 -12.10 3.26 15.93
C ALA A 294 -11.07 4.33 16.32
N LEU A 295 -10.23 4.75 15.37
CA LEU A 295 -9.28 5.85 15.57
C LEU A 295 -10.00 7.17 15.90
N ALA A 296 -11.06 7.50 15.16
CA ALA A 296 -11.86 8.71 15.37
C ALA A 296 -12.50 8.71 16.76
N GLN A 297 -13.00 7.56 17.23
CA GLN A 297 -13.49 7.40 18.60
C GLN A 297 -12.38 7.68 19.63
N LYS A 298 -11.17 7.13 19.44
CA LYS A 298 -10.03 7.43 20.33
C LYS A 298 -9.65 8.90 20.35
N VAL A 299 -9.71 9.58 19.21
CA VAL A 299 -9.49 11.04 19.13
C VAL A 299 -10.56 11.80 19.91
N TYR A 300 -11.84 11.43 19.75
CA TYR A 300 -12.94 12.05 20.49
C TYR A 300 -12.79 11.87 22.00
N ASP A 301 -12.49 10.65 22.45
CA ASP A 301 -12.31 10.31 23.86
C ASP A 301 -11.15 11.09 24.47
N LEU A 302 -9.99 11.12 23.81
CA LEU A 302 -8.82 11.85 24.27
C LEU A 302 -9.08 13.35 24.38
N LEU A 303 -9.72 13.96 23.37
CA LEU A 303 -10.08 15.38 23.40
C LEU A 303 -11.07 15.70 24.51
N SER A 304 -12.10 14.86 24.66
CA SER A 304 -13.10 15.01 25.73
C SER A 304 -12.47 14.95 27.11
N LEU A 305 -11.53 14.02 27.31
CA LEU A 305 -10.75 13.93 28.55
C LEU A 305 -9.91 15.19 28.79
N GLN A 306 -9.25 15.73 27.76
CA GLN A 306 -8.48 16.98 27.91
C GLN A 306 -9.38 18.17 28.29
N ILE A 307 -10.59 18.26 27.74
CA ILE A 307 -11.54 19.35 28.03
C ILE A 307 -12.08 19.23 29.46
N GLN A 308 -12.44 18.02 29.88
CA GLN A 308 -13.06 17.78 31.19
C GLN A 308 -12.06 17.77 32.35
N SER A 309 -10.78 17.49 32.10
CA SER A 309 -9.78 17.35 33.16
C SER A 309 -9.65 18.60 34.03
N SER A 310 -9.77 18.47 35.35
CA SER A 310 -9.57 19.57 36.29
C SER A 310 -8.11 20.04 36.38
N SER A 311 -7.14 19.20 35.99
CA SER A 311 -5.70 19.52 36.02
C SER A 311 -5.23 20.40 34.87
N ASN A 312 -6.02 20.53 33.81
CA ASN A 312 -5.66 21.28 32.62
C ASN A 312 -5.96 22.77 32.75
N SER A 313 -5.05 23.60 32.24
CA SER A 313 -5.25 25.06 32.15
C SER A 313 -6.42 25.42 31.24
N ALA A 314 -7.02 26.60 31.43
CA ALA A 314 -8.09 27.10 30.56
C ALA A 314 -7.68 27.11 29.08
N ASN A 315 -6.48 27.60 28.78
CA ASN A 315 -5.94 27.65 27.41
C ASN A 315 -5.79 26.25 26.80
N SER A 316 -5.37 25.26 27.59
CA SER A 316 -5.24 23.87 27.13
C SER A 316 -6.61 23.25 26.80
N LYS A 317 -7.63 23.55 27.61
CA LYS A 317 -9.01 23.11 27.38
C LYS A 317 -9.61 23.76 26.14
N GLU A 318 -9.41 25.06 25.97
CA GLU A 318 -9.86 25.81 24.80
C GLU A 318 -9.21 25.27 23.52
N LYS A 319 -7.88 25.02 23.54
CA LYS A 319 -7.17 24.40 22.42
C LYS A 319 -7.76 23.02 22.07
N ALA A 320 -8.05 22.19 23.06
CA ALA A 320 -8.66 20.88 22.84
C ALA A 320 -10.09 21.01 22.26
N ASP A 321 -10.91 21.93 22.75
CA ASP A 321 -12.26 22.20 22.23
C ASP A 321 -12.23 22.71 20.77
N LEU A 322 -11.29 23.60 20.45
CA LEU A 322 -11.07 24.06 19.08
C LEU A 322 -10.68 22.91 18.14
N VAL A 323 -9.83 21.98 18.59
CA VAL A 323 -9.45 20.80 17.80
C VAL A 323 -10.61 19.81 17.68
N LEU A 324 -11.43 19.65 18.72
CA LEU A 324 -12.66 18.84 18.67
C LEU A 324 -13.61 19.33 17.57
N LYS A 325 -13.86 20.64 17.52
CA LYS A 325 -14.68 21.28 16.47
C LYS A 325 -14.06 21.20 15.07
N LYS A 326 -12.73 21.13 14.97
CA LYS A 326 -12.03 20.87 13.70
C LYS A 326 -12.19 19.42 13.25
N CYS A 327 -12.17 18.47 14.17
CA CYS A 327 -12.27 17.03 13.88
C CYS A 327 -13.70 16.55 13.63
N PHE A 328 -14.69 17.14 14.30
CA PHE A 328 -16.06 16.63 14.30
C PHE A 328 -17.10 17.73 14.08
N VAL A 329 -18.18 17.38 13.40
CA VAL A 329 -19.34 18.26 13.16
C VAL A 329 -20.66 17.54 13.44
N PRO A 330 -21.76 18.25 13.73
CA PRO A 330 -23.09 17.66 13.90
C PRO A 330 -23.59 16.96 12.62
N ALA A 331 -24.32 15.84 12.79
CA ALA A 331 -24.80 15.00 11.68
C ALA A 331 -25.85 15.66 10.76
N ASP A 332 -26.49 16.74 11.21
CA ASP A 332 -27.66 17.37 10.58
C ASP A 332 -27.32 18.47 9.54
N GLY A 333 -26.06 18.88 9.39
CA GLY A 333 -25.62 19.97 8.49
C GLY A 333 -24.88 19.55 7.21
N HIS A 334 -25.05 18.30 6.74
CA HIS A 334 -23.91 17.56 6.18
C HIS A 334 -23.67 17.61 4.64
N LEU A 335 -24.66 17.97 3.81
CA LEU A 335 -24.54 17.79 2.35
C LEU A 335 -23.45 18.64 1.67
N GLU A 336 -23.19 19.86 2.15
CA GLU A 336 -22.23 20.78 1.50
C GLU A 336 -20.77 20.31 1.63
N SER A 337 -20.47 19.54 2.68
CA SER A 337 -19.13 19.09 3.03
C SER A 337 -18.60 17.94 2.14
N LEU A 338 -19.49 17.21 1.45
CA LEU A 338 -19.12 16.13 0.52
C LEU A 338 -18.75 16.62 -0.89
N LYS A 339 -18.93 17.92 -1.18
CA LYS A 339 -18.67 18.49 -2.51
C LYS A 339 -17.27 18.21 -3.04
N TYR A 340 -16.25 18.19 -2.17
CA TYR A 340 -14.87 17.91 -2.57
C TYR A 340 -14.64 16.44 -2.90
N VAL A 341 -15.24 15.51 -2.14
CA VAL A 341 -15.17 14.07 -2.46
C VAL A 341 -15.82 13.82 -3.82
N GLN A 342 -17.00 14.42 -4.06
CA GLN A 342 -17.68 14.34 -5.35
C GLN A 342 -16.88 14.98 -6.49
N ALA A 343 -16.20 16.10 -6.24
CA ALA A 343 -15.32 16.73 -7.21
C ALA A 343 -14.13 15.80 -7.57
N VAL A 344 -13.45 15.20 -6.58
CA VAL A 344 -12.38 14.24 -6.83
C VAL A 344 -12.89 13.02 -7.60
N LYS A 345 -14.08 12.48 -7.27
CA LYS A 345 -14.70 11.39 -8.05
C LYS A 345 -14.95 11.79 -9.50
N LYS A 346 -15.48 12.99 -9.75
CA LYS A 346 -15.67 13.49 -11.12
C LYS A 346 -14.35 13.67 -11.86
N ILE A 347 -13.32 14.18 -11.19
CA ILE A 347 -11.96 14.27 -11.75
C ILE A 347 -11.44 12.87 -12.08
N GLN A 348 -11.58 11.91 -11.16
CA GLN A 348 -11.17 10.54 -11.39
C GLN A 348 -11.85 9.98 -12.63
N VAL A 349 -13.18 10.09 -12.74
CA VAL A 349 -13.93 9.69 -13.95
C VAL A 349 -13.44 10.41 -15.21
N ALA A 350 -13.18 11.72 -15.14
CA ALA A 350 -12.69 12.50 -16.28
C ALA A 350 -11.22 12.20 -16.66
N THR A 351 -10.38 11.80 -15.69
CA THR A 351 -8.99 11.39 -15.91
C THR A 351 -8.86 9.92 -16.33
N HIS A 352 -9.81 9.07 -15.92
CA HIS A 352 -9.96 7.68 -16.32
C HIS A 352 -10.98 7.57 -17.46
N ARG A 353 -10.90 8.46 -18.47
CA ARG A 353 -11.88 8.55 -19.56
C ARG A 353 -12.19 7.21 -20.25
N LEU A 354 -11.29 6.22 -20.16
CA LEU A 354 -11.58 4.84 -20.58
C LEU A 354 -11.67 3.82 -19.44
N GLY A 355 -10.92 4.00 -18.35
CA GLY A 355 -10.94 3.10 -17.18
C GLY A 355 -10.81 1.62 -17.57
N LEU A 356 -9.95 1.29 -18.54
CA LEU A 356 -9.86 -0.07 -19.12
C LEU A 356 -9.07 -1.02 -18.23
N LEU A 357 -8.05 -0.49 -17.54
CA LEU A 357 -7.25 -1.20 -16.57
C LEU A 357 -7.53 -0.71 -15.16
N PRO A 358 -7.38 -1.58 -14.14
CA PRO A 358 -7.45 -1.18 -12.73
C PRO A 358 -6.26 -0.33 -12.26
N PHE A 359 -5.28 -0.09 -13.14
CA PHE A 359 -4.02 0.59 -12.83
C PHE A 359 -3.90 1.87 -13.65
N SER A 360 -3.40 2.95 -13.06
CA SER A 360 -3.14 4.22 -13.78
C SER A 360 -1.65 4.43 -14.06
N THR A 361 -0.81 3.84 -13.23
CA THR A 361 0.65 4.01 -13.21
C THR A 361 1.34 2.70 -12.87
N LYS A 362 2.67 2.62 -13.09
CA LYS A 362 3.47 1.46 -12.69
C LYS A 362 3.39 1.21 -11.17
N GLU A 363 3.30 2.28 -10.40
CA GLU A 363 3.17 2.26 -8.94
C GLU A 363 1.85 1.66 -8.47
N ASP A 364 0.84 1.58 -9.36
CA ASP A 364 -0.45 0.98 -9.03
C ASP A 364 -0.46 -0.55 -9.18
N LEU A 365 0.51 -1.11 -9.89
CA LEU A 365 0.62 -2.56 -10.05
C LEU A 365 0.89 -3.24 -8.69
N PRO A 366 0.31 -4.43 -8.45
CA PRO A 366 0.80 -5.33 -7.40
C PRO A 366 2.32 -5.50 -7.53
N GLN A 367 3.03 -5.28 -6.42
CA GLN A 367 4.50 -5.26 -6.41
C GLN A 367 4.97 -6.51 -5.69
N GLU A 368 5.85 -7.27 -6.36
CA GLU A 368 6.48 -8.46 -5.77
C GLU A 368 7.02 -8.20 -4.36
N LYS A 369 6.90 -9.21 -3.49
CA LYS A 369 7.31 -9.17 -2.09
C LYS A 369 8.33 -10.26 -1.85
N SER A 370 9.52 -9.88 -1.41
CA SER A 370 10.61 -10.83 -1.12
C SER A 370 10.47 -11.56 0.24
N ASN A 371 9.38 -11.34 0.99
CA ASN A 371 9.21 -11.84 2.36
C ASN A 371 7.78 -12.35 2.65
N VAL A 372 7.14 -13.02 1.68
CA VAL A 372 5.83 -13.62 1.91
C VAL A 372 5.97 -14.86 2.81
N PRO A 373 5.24 -14.96 3.93
CA PRO A 373 5.29 -16.13 4.80
C PRO A 373 4.62 -17.34 4.14
N PHE A 374 5.17 -18.53 4.39
CA PHE A 374 4.50 -19.76 3.94
C PHE A 374 3.12 -19.93 4.57
N TYR A 375 2.13 -20.19 3.72
CA TYR A 375 0.82 -20.72 4.10
C TYR A 375 0.91 -22.18 4.52
N ILE A 376 0.18 -22.51 5.59
CA ILE A 376 0.16 -23.83 6.21
C ILE A 376 -1.30 -24.29 6.34
N GLU A 377 -1.70 -25.28 5.54
CA GLU A 377 -3.08 -25.79 5.46
C GLU A 377 -3.50 -26.71 6.63
N SER A 378 -2.70 -26.76 7.70
CA SER A 378 -2.87 -27.64 8.88
C SER A 378 -2.70 -29.14 8.60
N SER A 379 -1.48 -29.64 8.78
CA SER A 379 -1.19 -31.06 9.05
C SER A 379 -0.10 -31.16 10.12
N GLU A 380 0.01 -32.28 10.85
CA GLU A 380 0.99 -32.44 11.95
C GLU A 380 2.46 -32.26 11.52
N PHE A 381 2.77 -32.47 10.23
CA PHE A 381 4.08 -32.20 9.63
C PHE A 381 4.43 -30.71 9.52
N ALA A 382 3.43 -29.83 9.55
CA ALA A 382 3.58 -28.41 9.27
C ALA A 382 4.05 -27.58 10.47
N LYS A 383 4.12 -28.17 11.68
CA LYS A 383 4.60 -27.47 12.89
C LYS A 383 6.08 -27.09 12.85
N LYS A 384 6.85 -27.55 11.85
CA LYS A 384 8.31 -27.32 11.72
C LYS A 384 8.73 -26.40 10.58
N GLN A 385 7.85 -26.03 9.66
CA GLN A 385 8.24 -25.19 8.52
C GLN A 385 7.81 -23.74 8.77
N LYS A 386 8.79 -22.91 9.13
CA LYS A 386 8.68 -21.46 9.18
C LYS A 386 9.71 -20.88 8.21
N GLY A 387 9.27 -19.97 7.35
CA GLY A 387 10.13 -19.31 6.37
C GLY A 387 9.32 -18.42 5.42
N THR A 388 10.05 -17.64 4.63
CA THR A 388 9.49 -16.73 3.63
C THR A 388 9.99 -17.08 2.22
N PHE A 389 9.31 -16.54 1.20
CA PHE A 389 9.73 -16.60 -0.19
C PHE A 389 9.44 -15.30 -0.93
N THR A 390 9.94 -15.21 -2.17
CA THR A 390 9.64 -14.11 -3.09
C THR A 390 8.52 -14.53 -4.02
N ASP A 391 7.41 -13.79 -4.01
CA ASP A 391 6.16 -14.20 -4.66
C ASP A 391 6.00 -13.68 -6.09
N CYS A 392 7.07 -13.74 -6.89
CA CYS A 392 7.12 -13.12 -8.22
C CYS A 392 6.06 -13.69 -9.19
N VAL A 393 5.91 -15.03 -9.24
CA VAL A 393 4.91 -15.70 -10.09
C VAL A 393 3.50 -15.47 -9.55
N GLU A 394 3.33 -15.53 -8.23
CA GLU A 394 2.06 -15.29 -7.57
C GLU A 394 1.59 -13.84 -7.79
N ASN A 395 2.50 -12.86 -7.74
CA ASN A 395 2.24 -11.46 -8.05
C ASN A 395 1.80 -11.23 -9.50
N VAL A 396 2.40 -11.95 -10.44
CA VAL A 396 1.99 -11.95 -11.85
C VAL A 396 0.55 -12.45 -12.00
N ILE A 397 0.21 -13.56 -11.34
CA ILE A 397 -1.15 -14.11 -11.39
C ILE A 397 -2.14 -13.17 -10.69
N LEU A 398 -1.77 -12.55 -9.57
CA LEU A 398 -2.58 -11.51 -8.92
C LEU A 398 -2.89 -10.36 -9.86
N THR A 399 -1.88 -9.88 -10.59
CA THR A 399 -2.03 -8.77 -11.55
C THR A 399 -2.99 -9.15 -12.67
N LEU A 400 -2.87 -10.37 -13.22
CA LEU A 400 -3.81 -10.88 -14.22
C LEU A 400 -5.24 -10.93 -13.68
N PHE A 401 -5.44 -11.42 -12.47
CA PHE A 401 -6.77 -11.47 -11.87
C PHE A 401 -7.33 -10.10 -11.51
N CYS A 402 -6.49 -9.12 -11.15
CA CYS A 402 -6.94 -7.73 -11.04
C CYS A 402 -7.50 -7.26 -12.39
N CYS A 403 -6.84 -7.58 -13.50
CA CYS A 403 -7.34 -7.24 -14.83
C CYS A 403 -8.64 -7.99 -15.19
N PHE A 404 -8.72 -9.28 -14.83
CA PHE A 404 -9.89 -10.10 -15.11
C PHE A 404 -11.10 -9.63 -14.31
N ALA A 405 -10.95 -9.48 -13.00
CA ALA A 405 -12.01 -9.15 -12.06
C ALA A 405 -12.50 -7.69 -12.15
N TYR A 406 -11.75 -6.80 -12.80
CA TYR A 406 -12.04 -5.37 -12.81
C TYR A 406 -13.32 -5.03 -13.58
N ASP A 407 -14.14 -4.20 -12.93
CA ASP A 407 -15.34 -3.58 -13.48
C ASP A 407 -15.09 -2.08 -13.70
N PRO A 408 -14.83 -1.66 -14.96
CA PRO A 408 -14.66 -0.26 -15.32
C PRO A 408 -15.82 0.66 -14.89
N LYS A 409 -17.07 0.15 -14.90
CA LYS A 409 -18.24 0.97 -14.57
C LYS A 409 -18.33 1.24 -13.07
N ARG A 410 -18.04 0.23 -12.26
CA ARG A 410 -18.04 0.36 -10.80
C ARG A 410 -16.74 0.93 -10.25
N GLN A 411 -15.66 0.92 -11.05
CA GLN A 411 -14.31 1.21 -10.59
C GLN A 411 -14.01 0.38 -9.34
N GLY A 412 -14.07 -0.95 -9.50
CA GLY A 412 -13.87 -1.95 -8.44
C GLY A 412 -13.70 -3.35 -9.03
N TYR A 413 -13.38 -4.35 -8.22
CA TYR A 413 -13.30 -5.74 -8.65
C TYR A 413 -14.55 -6.52 -8.28
N THR A 414 -14.90 -7.48 -9.13
CA THR A 414 -15.98 -8.42 -8.92
C THR A 414 -15.71 -9.72 -9.66
N THR A 415 -16.04 -10.84 -9.02
CA THR A 415 -15.97 -12.19 -9.60
C THR A 415 -17.35 -12.79 -9.86
N GLU A 416 -18.43 -12.00 -9.76
CA GLU A 416 -19.83 -12.48 -9.89
C GLU A 416 -20.12 -13.22 -11.21
N TYR A 417 -19.40 -12.89 -12.28
CA TYR A 417 -19.54 -13.54 -13.60
C TYR A 417 -18.58 -14.73 -13.79
N MET A 418 -17.62 -14.93 -12.89
CA MET A 418 -16.74 -16.10 -12.87
C MET A 418 -17.43 -17.24 -12.10
N LEU A 419 -18.56 -17.74 -12.62
CA LEU A 419 -19.48 -18.63 -11.90
C LEU A 419 -18.86 -19.92 -11.33
N SER A 420 -17.73 -20.36 -11.87
CA SER A 420 -17.03 -21.57 -11.43
C SER A 420 -15.79 -21.27 -10.57
N ALA A 421 -15.49 -20.01 -10.27
CA ALA A 421 -14.34 -19.63 -9.45
C ALA A 421 -14.34 -20.32 -8.08
N SER A 422 -13.15 -20.66 -7.61
CA SER A 422 -12.96 -21.24 -6.28
C SER A 422 -13.41 -20.29 -5.17
N ASP A 423 -13.86 -20.85 -4.04
CA ASP A 423 -14.29 -20.06 -2.88
C ASP A 423 -13.18 -19.13 -2.38
N ARG A 424 -11.92 -19.59 -2.40
CA ARG A 424 -10.77 -18.75 -1.99
C ARG A 424 -10.61 -17.53 -2.87
N LEU A 425 -10.79 -17.68 -4.20
CA LEU A 425 -10.72 -16.58 -5.15
C LEU A 425 -11.87 -15.59 -4.95
N ASN A 426 -13.10 -16.10 -4.77
CA ASN A 426 -14.28 -15.27 -4.54
C ASN A 426 -14.20 -14.49 -3.22
N VAL A 427 -13.78 -15.14 -2.14
CA VAL A 427 -13.57 -14.48 -0.84
C VAL A 427 -12.51 -13.39 -0.95
N PHE A 428 -11.41 -13.65 -1.64
CA PHE A 428 -10.35 -12.67 -1.84
C PHE A 428 -10.88 -11.40 -2.53
N PHE A 429 -11.52 -11.50 -3.69
CA PHE A 429 -12.02 -10.30 -4.39
C PHE A 429 -13.24 -9.65 -3.73
N SER A 430 -13.97 -10.38 -2.87
CA SER A 430 -14.99 -9.79 -2.00
C SER A 430 -14.34 -8.89 -0.94
N ASP A 431 -13.32 -9.39 -0.25
CA ASP A 431 -12.61 -8.66 0.82
C ASP A 431 -11.78 -7.48 0.27
N TYR A 432 -11.31 -7.59 -0.98
CA TYR A 432 -10.44 -6.60 -1.64
C TYR A 432 -11.11 -5.91 -2.85
N SER A 433 -12.44 -5.79 -2.86
CA SER A 433 -13.22 -5.27 -3.99
C SER A 433 -12.88 -3.82 -4.41
N ASP A 434 -12.41 -2.98 -3.47
CA ASP A 434 -12.01 -1.59 -3.74
C ASP A 434 -10.47 -1.40 -3.80
N MET A 435 -9.69 -2.47 -4.02
CA MET A 435 -8.23 -2.39 -3.95
C MET A 435 -7.60 -1.62 -5.15
N PHE A 436 -7.31 -0.33 -4.95
CA PHE A 436 -6.54 0.46 -5.93
C PHE A 436 -5.09 0.68 -5.47
N GLY A 437 -4.15 0.30 -6.32
CA GLY A 437 -2.71 0.52 -6.16
C GLY A 437 -1.90 -0.68 -5.67
N SER A 438 -0.58 -0.48 -5.46
CA SER A 438 0.35 -1.53 -5.00
C SER A 438 -0.18 -2.25 -3.75
N GLY A 439 -0.62 -3.50 -3.89
CA GLY A 439 -1.17 -4.31 -2.80
C GLY A 439 -0.31 -4.26 -1.53
N SER A 440 -0.96 -4.20 -0.36
CA SER A 440 -0.26 -4.28 0.93
C SER A 440 0.37 -5.67 1.13
N GLN A 441 1.30 -5.83 2.07
CA GLN A 441 1.85 -7.15 2.37
C GLN A 441 0.75 -8.18 2.72
N TYR A 442 -0.39 -7.73 3.27
CA TYR A 442 -1.52 -8.61 3.60
C TYR A 442 -2.28 -9.09 2.39
N VAL A 443 -2.49 -8.20 1.40
CA VAL A 443 -3.05 -8.59 0.09
C VAL A 443 -2.22 -9.73 -0.47
N HIS A 444 -0.90 -9.60 -0.48
CA HIS A 444 -0.02 -10.67 -0.93
C HIS A 444 -0.14 -11.92 -0.05
N ASN A 445 -0.12 -11.79 1.27
CA ASN A 445 -0.24 -12.94 2.16
C ASN A 445 -1.54 -13.73 1.94
N ASP A 446 -2.67 -13.05 1.75
CA ASP A 446 -3.97 -13.68 1.50
C ASP A 446 -4.08 -14.21 0.08
N TRP A 447 -3.57 -13.47 -0.91
CA TRP A 447 -3.48 -13.91 -2.29
C TRP A 447 -2.68 -15.21 -2.42
N ASN A 448 -1.54 -15.29 -1.75
CA ASN A 448 -0.70 -16.48 -1.75
C ASN A 448 -1.43 -17.70 -1.14
N ARG A 449 -2.48 -17.52 -0.32
CA ARG A 449 -3.35 -18.65 0.13
C ARG A 449 -4.28 -19.15 -0.97
N VAL A 450 -4.66 -18.29 -1.91
CA VAL A 450 -5.49 -18.64 -3.07
C VAL A 450 -4.72 -19.60 -3.97
N VAL A 451 -3.42 -19.34 -4.19
CA VAL A 451 -2.58 -20.09 -5.14
C VAL A 451 -1.65 -21.13 -4.50
N ALA A 452 -1.58 -21.20 -3.16
CA ALA A 452 -0.81 -22.24 -2.46
C ALA A 452 -1.61 -23.54 -2.26
N CYS A 453 -0.87 -24.65 -2.15
CA CYS A 453 -1.39 -25.98 -1.85
C CYS A 453 -2.48 -26.48 -2.81
N LEU A 454 -2.44 -26.02 -4.07
CA LEU A 454 -3.37 -26.49 -5.10
C LEU A 454 -3.22 -28.00 -5.35
N GLN A 455 -4.33 -28.64 -5.72
CA GLN A 455 -4.45 -30.10 -5.78
C GLN A 455 -4.04 -30.65 -7.15
N ASN A 456 -4.07 -29.83 -8.20
CA ASN A 456 -3.62 -30.26 -9.52
C ASN A 456 -2.12 -30.60 -9.51
N GLU A 457 -1.82 -31.88 -9.76
CA GLU A 457 -0.44 -32.39 -9.81
C GLU A 457 0.38 -31.83 -10.98
N LYS A 458 -0.26 -31.18 -11.96
CA LYS A 458 0.42 -30.49 -13.06
C LYS A 458 1.01 -29.14 -12.65
N ILE A 459 0.55 -28.57 -11.54
CA ILE A 459 1.11 -27.32 -11.00
C ILE A 459 2.42 -27.62 -10.28
N VAL A 460 3.47 -26.93 -10.70
CA VAL A 460 4.82 -27.12 -10.21
C VAL A 460 5.13 -26.05 -9.17
N TYR A 461 5.62 -26.51 -8.03
CA TYR A 461 6.13 -25.65 -6.96
C TYR A 461 7.62 -25.91 -6.78
N VAL A 462 8.39 -24.85 -6.54
CA VAL A 462 9.83 -24.90 -6.29
C VAL A 462 10.15 -25.79 -5.08
N LYS A 463 9.27 -25.74 -4.07
CA LYS A 463 9.43 -26.46 -2.80
C LYS A 463 8.25 -27.40 -2.54
N LYS A 464 8.54 -28.49 -1.81
CA LYS A 464 7.53 -29.49 -1.39
C LYS A 464 6.41 -28.93 -0.51
N ASN A 465 6.60 -27.74 0.06
CA ASN A 465 5.59 -27.07 0.87
C ASN A 465 4.45 -26.45 0.04
N LYS A 466 4.53 -26.51 -1.31
CA LYS A 466 3.50 -26.00 -2.24
C LYS A 466 3.13 -24.53 -2.02
N ASN A 467 4.12 -23.69 -1.75
CA ASN A 467 3.91 -22.26 -1.53
C ASN A 467 4.49 -21.36 -2.62
N GLU A 468 5.65 -21.73 -3.18
CA GLU A 468 6.38 -20.95 -4.18
C GLU A 468 6.25 -21.64 -5.54
N LEU A 469 5.55 -21.00 -6.49
CA LEU A 469 5.31 -21.50 -7.84
C LEU A 469 6.57 -21.44 -8.70
N GLU A 470 6.77 -22.46 -9.52
CA GLU A 470 7.85 -22.46 -10.52
C GLU A 470 7.50 -21.52 -11.68
N ALA A 471 8.46 -20.71 -12.12
CA ALA A 471 8.25 -19.70 -13.15
C ALA A 471 8.21 -20.36 -14.55
N CYS A 472 7.02 -20.44 -15.16
CA CYS A 472 6.84 -20.70 -16.60
C CYS A 472 5.39 -20.41 -17.04
N ILE A 473 5.19 -20.18 -18.34
CA ILE A 473 3.87 -19.85 -18.91
C ILE A 473 2.85 -20.98 -18.68
N PHE A 474 3.26 -22.24 -18.84
CA PHE A 474 2.35 -23.38 -18.60
C PHE A 474 1.85 -23.43 -17.16
N ASN A 475 2.73 -23.17 -16.19
CA ASN A 475 2.37 -23.22 -14.77
C ASN A 475 1.38 -22.10 -14.43
N ILE A 476 1.59 -20.88 -14.96
CA ILE A 476 0.63 -19.76 -14.84
C ILE A 476 -0.74 -20.17 -15.39
N LEU A 477 -0.80 -20.76 -16.58
CA LEU A 477 -2.06 -21.19 -17.19
C LEU A 477 -2.76 -22.30 -16.40
N TYR A 478 -2.02 -23.30 -15.89
CA TYR A 478 -2.61 -24.35 -15.04
C TYR A 478 -3.18 -23.78 -13.73
N VAL A 479 -2.48 -22.86 -13.07
CA VAL A 479 -2.97 -22.20 -11.85
C VAL A 479 -4.27 -21.44 -12.13
N ILE A 480 -4.28 -20.59 -13.17
CA ILE A 480 -5.47 -19.82 -13.56
C ILE A 480 -6.64 -20.77 -13.86
N ALA A 481 -6.40 -21.83 -14.62
CA ALA A 481 -7.42 -22.79 -14.98
C ALA A 481 -7.96 -23.57 -13.76
N GLU A 482 -7.13 -23.91 -12.78
CA GLU A 482 -7.58 -24.60 -11.55
C GLU A 482 -8.39 -23.70 -10.64
N ILE A 483 -7.90 -22.49 -10.33
CA ILE A 483 -8.59 -21.60 -9.38
C ILE A 483 -9.89 -20.99 -9.94
N THR A 484 -10.07 -21.05 -11.26
CA THR A 484 -11.33 -20.73 -11.95
C THR A 484 -12.18 -21.96 -12.30
N ASN A 485 -11.73 -23.15 -11.89
CA ASN A 485 -12.38 -24.44 -12.07
C ASN A 485 -12.82 -24.69 -13.53
N GLN A 486 -11.89 -24.50 -14.47
CA GLN A 486 -12.16 -24.73 -15.89
C GLN A 486 -12.51 -26.19 -16.15
N SER A 487 -13.28 -26.41 -17.22
CA SER A 487 -13.73 -27.75 -17.62
C SER A 487 -12.56 -28.71 -17.89
N SER A 488 -12.82 -30.00 -17.69
CA SER A 488 -11.84 -31.06 -17.97
C SER A 488 -11.35 -31.04 -19.42
N ASP A 489 -12.19 -30.62 -20.36
CA ASP A 489 -11.80 -30.51 -21.77
C ASP A 489 -10.85 -29.33 -22.03
N LYS A 490 -11.05 -28.18 -21.36
CA LYS A 490 -10.06 -27.09 -21.39
C LYS A 490 -8.73 -27.50 -20.73
N MET A 491 -8.76 -28.34 -19.69
CA MET A 491 -7.53 -28.86 -19.09
C MET A 491 -6.79 -29.82 -20.04
N LYS A 492 -7.52 -30.70 -20.74
CA LYS A 492 -6.95 -31.61 -21.75
C LYS A 492 -6.31 -30.85 -22.92
N GLU A 493 -6.93 -29.76 -23.38
CA GLU A 493 -6.35 -28.92 -24.44
C GLU A 493 -4.96 -28.41 -24.05
N LEU A 494 -4.78 -27.94 -22.81
CA LEU A 494 -3.48 -27.51 -22.29
C LEU A 494 -2.50 -28.68 -22.17
N ASP A 495 -2.96 -29.84 -21.68
CA ASP A 495 -2.15 -31.06 -21.58
C ASP A 495 -1.62 -31.51 -22.96
N ASP A 496 -2.43 -31.40 -24.01
CA ASP A 496 -2.04 -31.74 -25.37
C ASP A 496 -0.95 -30.79 -25.89
N ILE A 497 -1.08 -29.48 -25.63
CA ILE A 497 -0.08 -28.48 -26.00
C ILE A 497 1.25 -28.73 -25.27
N VAL A 498 1.20 -28.98 -23.96
CA VAL A 498 2.39 -29.30 -23.15
C VAL A 498 3.05 -30.59 -23.64
N SER A 499 2.26 -31.61 -23.99
CA SER A 499 2.76 -32.88 -24.51
C SER A 499 3.49 -32.71 -25.85
N LYS A 500 2.95 -31.88 -26.74
CA LYS A 500 3.59 -31.52 -28.01
C LYS A 500 4.91 -30.78 -27.81
N PHE A 501 4.94 -29.81 -26.88
CA PHE A 501 6.15 -29.07 -26.54
C PHE A 501 7.26 -30.01 -26.03
N LYS A 502 6.94 -30.90 -25.10
CA LYS A 502 7.88 -31.89 -24.53
C LYS A 502 8.39 -32.89 -25.58
N LYS A 503 7.59 -33.21 -26.61
CA LYS A 503 7.97 -34.06 -27.75
C LYS A 503 8.86 -33.36 -28.78
N GLY A 504 9.12 -32.05 -28.61
CA GLY A 504 10.02 -31.33 -29.50
C GLY A 504 9.35 -30.68 -30.72
N GLU A 505 8.03 -30.50 -30.72
CA GLU A 505 7.31 -29.86 -31.83
C GLU A 505 7.82 -28.43 -32.11
N ASP A 506 7.58 -27.91 -33.30
CA ASP A 506 8.05 -26.57 -33.66
C ASP A 506 7.64 -25.49 -32.63
N ILE A 507 8.60 -24.72 -32.15
CA ILE A 507 8.39 -23.80 -31.02
C ILE A 507 7.43 -22.67 -31.37
N LEU A 508 7.42 -22.20 -32.62
CA LEU A 508 6.51 -21.15 -33.07
C LEU A 508 5.06 -21.67 -33.09
N ASN A 509 4.86 -22.92 -33.51
CA ASN A 509 3.54 -23.57 -33.43
C ASN A 509 3.07 -23.79 -31.99
N ILE A 510 4.00 -24.06 -31.06
CA ILE A 510 3.68 -24.11 -29.63
C ILE A 510 3.21 -22.74 -29.14
N TYR A 511 3.96 -21.65 -29.39
CA TYR A 511 3.53 -20.31 -28.97
C TYR A 511 2.16 -19.93 -29.53
N LYS A 512 1.89 -20.20 -30.82
CA LYS A 512 0.55 -19.97 -31.41
C LYS A 512 -0.56 -20.77 -30.73
N SER A 513 -0.28 -22.02 -30.36
CA SER A 513 -1.25 -22.87 -29.67
C SER A 513 -1.51 -22.38 -28.25
N VAL A 514 -0.45 -21.96 -27.55
CA VAL A 514 -0.52 -21.39 -26.19
C VAL A 514 -1.25 -20.05 -26.20
N GLU A 515 -0.97 -19.17 -27.17
CA GLU A 515 -1.67 -17.91 -27.37
C GLU A 515 -3.17 -18.12 -27.61
N LYS A 516 -3.53 -19.06 -28.49
CA LYS A 516 -4.93 -19.41 -28.75
C LYS A 516 -5.64 -19.91 -27.48
N TYR A 517 -4.97 -20.79 -26.72
CA TYR A 517 -5.49 -21.30 -25.46
C TYR A 517 -5.68 -20.18 -24.43
N ALA A 518 -4.65 -19.35 -24.22
CA ALA A 518 -4.69 -18.23 -23.29
C ALA A 518 -5.78 -17.22 -23.66
N ASN A 519 -5.95 -16.91 -24.96
CA ASN A 519 -7.05 -16.08 -25.44
C ASN A 519 -8.42 -16.65 -25.06
N SER A 520 -8.63 -17.95 -25.27
CA SER A 520 -9.88 -18.63 -24.90
C SER A 520 -10.11 -18.63 -23.38
N LEU A 521 -9.06 -18.88 -22.60
CA LEU A 521 -9.11 -18.88 -21.15
C LEU A 521 -9.41 -17.48 -20.59
N PHE A 522 -8.58 -16.49 -20.91
CA PHE A 522 -8.67 -15.15 -20.32
C PHE A 522 -9.94 -14.43 -20.75
N ARG A 523 -10.39 -14.57 -22.01
CA ARG A 523 -11.68 -14.00 -22.45
C ARG A 523 -12.86 -14.56 -21.68
N SER A 524 -12.83 -15.84 -21.28
CA SER A 524 -13.89 -16.40 -20.44
C SER A 524 -13.90 -15.87 -19.01
N LEU A 525 -12.84 -15.18 -18.59
CA LEU A 525 -12.68 -14.57 -17.27
C LEU A 525 -12.83 -13.05 -17.30
N LEU A 526 -13.04 -12.42 -18.46
CA LEU A 526 -13.20 -10.98 -18.57
C LEU A 526 -14.68 -10.61 -18.52
N LYS A 527 -15.01 -9.52 -17.82
CA LYS A 527 -16.36 -8.95 -17.84
C LYS A 527 -16.73 -8.51 -19.27
N GLU A 528 -17.97 -8.71 -19.68
CA GLU A 528 -18.44 -8.44 -21.05
C GLU A 528 -18.18 -7.00 -21.52
N ASP A 529 -18.36 -6.03 -20.64
CA ASP A 529 -18.06 -4.62 -20.91
C ASP A 529 -16.56 -4.36 -21.14
N SER A 530 -15.69 -5.17 -20.54
CA SER A 530 -14.23 -5.11 -20.69
C SER A 530 -13.75 -5.86 -21.94
N MET A 531 -14.56 -6.74 -22.55
CA MET A 531 -14.13 -7.60 -23.67
C MET A 531 -13.90 -6.84 -24.99
N LYS A 532 -14.48 -5.64 -25.16
CA LYS A 532 -14.35 -4.85 -26.40
C LYS A 532 -12.95 -4.26 -26.50
N GLY A 533 -12.19 -4.74 -27.48
CA GLY A 533 -10.87 -4.19 -27.83
C GLY A 533 -9.67 -4.78 -27.08
N ILE A 534 -9.84 -5.89 -26.34
CA ILE A 534 -8.69 -6.60 -25.76
C ILE A 534 -8.04 -7.52 -26.80
N THR A 535 -6.72 -7.48 -26.94
CA THR A 535 -5.91 -8.53 -27.59
C THR A 535 -4.92 -9.12 -26.59
N ILE A 536 -4.65 -10.42 -26.71
CA ILE A 536 -3.73 -11.15 -25.85
C ILE A 536 -2.69 -11.79 -26.75
N ASP A 537 -1.45 -11.39 -26.57
CA ASP A 537 -0.32 -11.79 -27.41
C ASP A 537 0.69 -12.56 -26.54
N ILE A 538 1.16 -13.72 -27.02
CA ILE A 538 2.18 -14.51 -26.32
C ILE A 538 3.41 -14.66 -27.21
N GLU A 539 4.48 -13.99 -26.81
CA GLU A 539 5.69 -13.89 -27.61
C GLU A 539 6.86 -14.67 -27.01
N SER A 540 7.71 -15.16 -27.91
CA SER A 540 9.00 -15.74 -27.53
C SER A 540 9.96 -14.62 -27.08
N PRO A 541 10.82 -14.84 -26.08
CA PRO A 541 11.78 -13.84 -25.63
C PRO A 541 12.88 -13.54 -26.68
N LEU A 542 12.88 -14.25 -27.81
CA LEU A 542 13.85 -14.08 -28.89
C LEU A 542 13.21 -13.45 -30.14
N LYS A 543 13.77 -12.32 -30.58
CA LYS A 543 13.93 -12.08 -32.01
C LYS A 543 14.85 -13.19 -32.53
N GLN A 544 14.28 -14.14 -33.28
CA GLN A 544 14.89 -15.26 -34.01
C GLN A 544 16.42 -15.48 -33.78
N ASN A 545 16.77 -16.67 -33.25
CA ASN A 545 18.07 -17.36 -33.40
C ASN A 545 19.11 -17.36 -32.25
N ALA A 546 18.74 -17.37 -30.97
CA ALA A 546 19.76 -17.47 -29.92
C ALA A 546 19.38 -18.22 -28.61
N ILE A 547 18.76 -19.40 -28.67
CA ILE A 547 18.88 -20.36 -27.56
C ILE A 547 19.42 -21.70 -28.08
N LYS A 548 20.74 -21.80 -28.16
CA LYS A 548 21.44 -23.09 -28.12
C LYS A 548 21.51 -23.51 -26.64
N GLY A 549 20.98 -24.69 -26.29
CA GLY A 549 21.24 -25.31 -24.97
C GLY A 549 20.05 -25.84 -24.17
N LEU A 550 18.80 -25.76 -24.67
CA LEU A 550 17.66 -26.42 -24.00
C LEU A 550 17.56 -27.90 -24.43
N GLU A 551 18.51 -28.73 -23.98
CA GLU A 551 18.48 -30.19 -24.22
C GLU A 551 17.32 -30.89 -23.48
N LYS A 552 16.59 -30.18 -22.58
CA LYS A 552 15.31 -30.63 -21.99
C LYS A 552 14.25 -29.53 -22.07
N ARG A 553 13.26 -29.73 -22.94
CA ARG A 553 12.07 -28.88 -23.07
C ARG A 553 11.10 -29.14 -21.93
N GLU A 554 11.38 -28.58 -20.76
CA GLU A 554 10.57 -28.78 -19.56
C GLU A 554 9.64 -27.59 -19.28
N TYR A 555 10.13 -26.38 -19.50
CA TYR A 555 9.44 -25.12 -19.18
C TYR A 555 9.39 -24.18 -20.39
N LEU A 556 8.25 -23.51 -20.60
CA LEU A 556 8.06 -22.50 -21.64
C LEU A 556 8.14 -21.09 -21.02
N TYR A 557 9.05 -20.28 -21.55
CA TYR A 557 9.33 -18.90 -21.12
C TYR A 557 8.90 -17.90 -22.20
N GLY A 558 8.75 -16.64 -21.86
CA GLY A 558 8.39 -15.59 -22.81
C GLY A 558 7.51 -14.50 -22.22
N ASN A 559 6.90 -13.72 -23.10
CA ASN A 559 6.11 -12.56 -22.71
C ASN A 559 4.62 -12.82 -22.94
N ILE A 560 3.78 -12.41 -22.00
CA ILE A 560 2.33 -12.37 -22.13
C ILE A 560 1.91 -10.90 -22.10
N THR A 561 1.33 -10.41 -23.18
CA THR A 561 0.88 -9.02 -23.28
C THR A 561 -0.64 -8.98 -23.37
N LEU A 562 -1.27 -8.21 -22.47
CA LEU A 562 -2.70 -7.88 -22.56
C LEU A 562 -2.79 -6.45 -23.06
N ASN A 563 -3.23 -6.27 -24.30
CA ASN A 563 -3.46 -4.98 -24.93
C ASN A 563 -4.95 -4.65 -24.87
N TYR A 564 -5.28 -3.44 -24.45
CA TYR A 564 -6.63 -2.90 -24.33
C TYR A 564 -6.73 -1.72 -25.28
N SER A 565 -7.66 -1.77 -26.22
CA SER A 565 -7.93 -0.70 -27.17
C SER A 565 -9.36 -0.21 -27.03
N CYS A 566 -9.55 1.10 -26.96
CA CYS A 566 -10.88 1.70 -27.07
C CYS A 566 -10.73 3.02 -27.80
N ASN A 567 -11.40 3.16 -28.95
CA ASN A 567 -11.22 4.26 -29.89
C ASN A 567 -9.76 4.35 -30.40
N GLU A 568 -9.10 5.50 -30.28
CA GLU A 568 -7.71 5.73 -30.72
C GLU A 568 -6.66 5.50 -29.61
N GLU A 569 -7.08 5.18 -28.37
CA GLU A 569 -6.16 4.97 -27.25
C GLU A 569 -5.87 3.48 -27.01
N THR A 570 -4.64 3.20 -26.56
CA THR A 570 -4.21 1.85 -26.18
C THR A 570 -3.54 1.83 -24.82
N GLU A 571 -3.93 0.85 -24.00
CA GLU A 571 -3.30 0.52 -22.73
C GLU A 571 -2.78 -0.92 -22.78
N ALA A 572 -1.65 -1.21 -22.13
CA ALA A 572 -1.10 -2.56 -22.12
C ALA A 572 -0.54 -2.94 -20.75
N ILE A 573 -0.52 -4.25 -20.49
CA ILE A 573 0.28 -4.87 -19.43
C ILE A 573 1.11 -5.96 -20.08
N CYS A 574 2.42 -5.96 -19.79
CA CYS A 574 3.33 -6.98 -20.27
C CYS A 574 3.87 -7.77 -19.08
N ILE A 575 3.82 -9.09 -19.18
CA ILE A 575 4.36 -10.02 -18.19
C ILE A 575 5.53 -10.73 -18.83
N SER A 576 6.72 -10.60 -18.24
CA SER A 576 7.91 -11.32 -18.68
C SER A 576 8.17 -12.50 -17.77
N VAL A 577 8.22 -13.70 -18.35
CA VAL A 577 8.44 -14.96 -17.63
C VAL A 577 9.78 -15.55 -18.06
N GLU A 578 10.72 -15.56 -17.12
CA GLU A 578 12.09 -16.00 -17.31
C GLU A 578 12.42 -17.17 -16.36
N PRO A 579 13.54 -17.88 -16.56
CA PRO A 579 13.97 -18.90 -15.62
C PRO A 579 14.06 -18.35 -14.19
N LYS A 580 13.28 -18.95 -13.26
CA LYS A 580 13.20 -18.61 -11.83
C LYS A 580 12.59 -17.25 -11.49
N HIS A 581 12.10 -16.48 -12.45
CA HIS A 581 11.57 -15.14 -12.18
C HIS A 581 10.44 -14.78 -13.14
N ALA A 582 9.51 -13.96 -12.66
CA ALA A 582 8.47 -13.37 -13.50
C ALA A 582 8.19 -11.94 -13.03
N GLU A 583 8.05 -11.02 -13.96
CA GLU A 583 7.83 -9.61 -13.66
C GLU A 583 6.68 -9.01 -14.49
N VAL A 584 6.11 -7.92 -13.97
CA VAL A 584 5.06 -7.15 -14.64
C VAL A 584 5.63 -5.80 -15.02
N ALA A 585 5.52 -5.47 -16.30
CA ALA A 585 5.78 -4.15 -16.85
C ALA A 585 4.45 -3.46 -17.22
N TYR A 586 4.41 -2.15 -16.98
CA TYR A 586 3.36 -1.25 -17.45
C TYR A 586 3.98 -0.34 -18.54
N PRO A 587 3.83 -0.70 -19.83
CA PRO A 587 4.41 0.07 -20.92
C PRO A 587 3.90 1.52 -20.95
N PRO A 588 4.67 2.48 -21.48
CA PRO A 588 4.21 3.86 -21.65
C PRO A 588 2.93 3.90 -22.48
N GLN A 589 1.92 4.63 -22.01
CA GLN A 589 0.61 4.69 -22.65
C GLN A 589 0.46 5.96 -23.49
N GLU A 590 -0.18 5.82 -24.65
CA GLU A 590 -0.72 6.94 -25.42
C GLU A 590 -2.13 7.25 -24.89
N LYS A 591 -2.23 8.24 -24.00
CA LYS A 591 -3.50 8.72 -23.42
C LYS A 591 -3.78 10.15 -23.86
N ASP A 592 -5.00 10.46 -24.28
CA ASP A 592 -5.46 11.84 -24.33
C ASP A 592 -5.70 12.34 -22.90
N GLN A 593 -5.14 13.50 -22.60
CA GLN A 593 -5.28 14.17 -21.30
C GLN A 593 -6.63 14.87 -21.20
N MET A 594 -7.05 15.22 -19.97
CA MET A 594 -8.25 16.05 -19.73
C MET A 594 -8.29 17.24 -20.69
N THR A 595 -9.44 17.45 -21.34
CA THR A 595 -9.56 18.57 -22.28
C THR A 595 -9.63 19.89 -21.50
N PRO A 596 -9.23 21.02 -22.11
CA PRO A 596 -9.44 22.34 -21.51
C PRO A 596 -10.91 22.61 -21.12
N GLU A 597 -11.86 21.98 -21.81
CA GLU A 597 -13.30 22.07 -21.54
C GLU A 597 -13.71 21.32 -20.27
N ASP A 598 -13.13 20.13 -20.01
CA ASP A 598 -13.34 19.39 -18.76
C ASP A 598 -12.86 20.21 -17.56
N ILE A 599 -11.65 20.77 -17.69
CA ILE A 599 -11.02 21.62 -16.67
C ILE A 599 -11.91 22.84 -16.43
N ALA A 600 -12.32 23.54 -17.49
CA ALA A 600 -13.18 24.71 -17.38
C ALA A 600 -14.55 24.40 -16.75
N SER A 601 -15.13 23.22 -17.02
CA SER A 601 -16.39 22.77 -16.43
C SER A 601 -16.27 22.51 -14.93
N ILE A 602 -15.21 21.79 -14.52
CA ILE A 602 -14.92 21.50 -13.11
C ILE A 602 -14.56 22.78 -12.35
N GLU A 603 -13.72 23.63 -12.95
CA GLU A 603 -13.37 24.95 -12.43
C GLU A 603 -14.64 25.82 -12.24
N LYS A 604 -15.52 25.87 -13.23
CA LYS A 604 -16.77 26.65 -13.15
C LYS A 604 -17.73 26.10 -12.09
N HIS A 605 -17.84 24.79 -11.92
CA HIS A 605 -18.83 24.20 -11.01
C HIS A 605 -18.39 24.20 -9.55
N TYR A 606 -17.09 24.01 -9.28
CA TYR A 606 -16.57 23.88 -7.91
C TYR A 606 -15.75 25.09 -7.45
N PHE A 607 -15.38 25.99 -8.36
CA PHE A 607 -14.51 27.14 -8.08
C PHE A 607 -15.10 28.47 -8.58
N ALA A 608 -16.42 28.54 -8.84
CA ALA A 608 -17.11 29.78 -9.22
C ALA A 608 -16.94 30.91 -8.18
N ASP A 609 -16.69 30.56 -6.92
CA ASP A 609 -16.70 31.49 -5.79
C ASP A 609 -15.30 32.06 -5.44
N LYS A 610 -14.44 32.24 -6.46
CA LYS A 610 -13.03 32.66 -6.34
C LYS A 610 -12.80 34.06 -5.74
N ARG A 611 -13.82 34.81 -5.29
CA ARG A 611 -13.65 36.22 -4.89
C ARG A 611 -13.95 36.61 -3.45
N ASN A 612 -14.72 35.86 -2.65
CA ASN A 612 -15.21 36.40 -1.36
C ASN A 612 -15.27 35.44 -0.15
N SER A 613 -14.77 34.20 -0.21
CA SER A 613 -14.78 33.31 0.95
C SER A 613 -13.41 32.68 1.20
N CYS A 614 -13.03 32.62 2.49
CA CYS A 614 -11.81 31.94 2.93
C CYS A 614 -11.91 30.46 2.51
N PRO A 615 -11.10 29.94 1.57
CA PRO A 615 -11.35 28.62 1.01
C PRO A 615 -11.17 27.53 2.05
N GLY A 616 -12.05 26.54 2.05
CA GLY A 616 -11.86 25.31 2.82
C GLY A 616 -10.55 24.63 2.44
N ARG A 617 -9.84 24.06 3.42
CA ARG A 617 -8.48 23.51 3.28
C ARG A 617 -8.32 22.46 2.15
N ASN A 618 -9.40 21.80 1.74
CA ASN A 618 -9.39 20.80 0.67
C ASN A 618 -9.39 21.40 -0.75
N LEU A 619 -9.79 22.66 -0.92
CA LEU A 619 -9.93 23.30 -2.25
C LEU A 619 -8.59 23.48 -2.95
N HIS A 620 -7.57 23.97 -2.25
CA HIS A 620 -6.24 24.22 -2.84
C HIS A 620 -5.55 22.91 -3.24
N GLN A 621 -5.70 21.86 -2.43
CA GLN A 621 -5.18 20.53 -2.74
C GLN A 621 -5.89 19.92 -3.95
N LEU A 622 -7.22 20.10 -4.06
CA LEU A 622 -7.98 19.69 -5.23
C LEU A 622 -7.50 20.41 -6.50
N TYR A 623 -7.18 21.69 -6.41
CA TYR A 623 -6.63 22.46 -7.52
C TYR A 623 -5.22 21.97 -7.91
N GLY A 624 -4.36 21.70 -6.94
CA GLY A 624 -3.07 21.05 -7.18
C GLY A 624 -3.21 19.69 -7.86
N TYR A 625 -4.15 18.87 -7.40
CA TYR A 625 -4.46 17.57 -7.99
C TYR A 625 -4.89 17.68 -9.46
N LEU A 626 -5.80 18.62 -9.75
CA LEU A 626 -6.23 18.96 -11.11
C LEU A 626 -5.04 19.34 -11.99
N LEU A 627 -4.16 20.22 -11.52
CA LEU A 627 -2.97 20.64 -12.27
C LEU A 627 -2.02 19.47 -12.53
N CYS A 628 -1.75 18.62 -11.54
CA CYS A 628 -0.92 17.43 -11.72
C CYS A 628 -1.47 16.49 -12.80
N ARG A 629 -2.79 16.34 -12.88
CA ARG A 629 -3.46 15.50 -13.89
C ARG A 629 -3.55 16.20 -15.27
N ALA A 630 -3.62 17.53 -15.31
CA ALA A 630 -3.69 18.30 -16.56
C ALA A 630 -2.32 18.55 -17.23
N ASP A 631 -1.24 18.69 -16.45
CA ASP A 631 0.09 19.12 -16.94
C ASP A 631 0.97 17.95 -17.44
N GLY A 632 0.41 16.75 -17.56
CA GLY A 632 1.07 15.57 -18.13
C GLY A 632 1.66 15.80 -19.54
N LYS A 633 1.23 16.84 -20.25
CA LYS A 633 1.69 17.23 -21.60
C LYS A 633 3.18 17.60 -21.68
N LYS A 634 3.82 18.01 -20.57
CA LYS A 634 5.24 18.44 -20.58
C LYS A 634 6.22 17.41 -20.04
N SER A 635 5.78 16.45 -19.22
CA SER A 635 6.65 15.47 -18.57
C SER A 635 6.96 14.25 -19.45
N GLN A 636 6.12 13.92 -20.43
CA GLN A 636 6.41 12.87 -21.42
C GLN A 636 7.49 13.32 -22.42
N ARG A 637 7.41 14.55 -22.97
CA ARG A 637 8.48 15.10 -23.83
C ARG A 637 9.83 15.31 -23.13
N LYS A 638 9.88 15.37 -21.80
CA LYS A 638 11.15 15.45 -21.04
C LYS A 638 11.70 14.08 -20.66
N ARG A 639 10.88 13.02 -20.61
CA ARG A 639 11.39 11.65 -20.37
C ARG A 639 12.21 11.13 -21.55
N ASP A 640 11.85 11.51 -22.78
CA ASP A 640 12.63 11.18 -23.99
C ASP A 640 13.98 11.92 -24.11
N VAL A 641 14.20 12.95 -23.29
CA VAL A 641 15.47 13.68 -23.23
C VAL A 641 16.42 13.07 -22.20
N PHE A 642 15.90 12.37 -21.18
CA PHE A 642 16.74 11.71 -20.17
C PHE A 642 17.08 10.25 -20.51
N SER A 643 16.37 9.61 -21.45
CA SER A 643 16.74 8.29 -22.00
C SER A 643 17.82 8.34 -23.09
N ASN A 644 18.18 9.54 -23.60
CA ASN A 644 19.18 9.72 -24.66
C ASN A 644 20.46 10.46 -24.23
N CYS A 645 20.66 10.74 -22.95
CA CYS A 645 21.95 11.23 -22.45
C CYS A 645 22.93 10.07 -22.25
N SER A 646 23.45 9.55 -23.37
CA SER A 646 24.78 8.94 -23.39
C SER A 646 25.77 10.03 -22.99
N TYR A 647 26.17 10.03 -21.71
CA TYR A 647 27.24 10.90 -21.23
C TYR A 647 28.53 10.51 -21.93
N THR A 648 28.90 11.27 -22.95
CA THR A 648 30.24 11.26 -23.53
C THR A 648 31.22 11.68 -22.44
N ALA A 649 32.17 10.79 -22.16
CA ALA A 649 33.23 11.00 -21.19
C ALA A 649 34.10 12.21 -21.62
N GLY A 650 33.86 13.36 -21.00
CA GLY A 650 34.77 14.51 -21.04
C GLY A 650 35.98 14.24 -20.16
N GLY A 651 36.97 13.52 -20.69
CA GLY A 651 38.28 13.36 -20.07
C GLY A 651 38.98 14.72 -19.95
N LYS A 652 39.04 15.28 -18.74
CA LYS A 652 40.02 16.32 -18.43
C LYS A 652 41.37 15.65 -18.17
N GLY A 653 42.27 15.81 -19.12
CA GLY A 653 43.66 15.37 -19.02
C GLY A 653 44.35 15.98 -17.80
N TYR A 654 44.93 15.11 -17.00
CA TYR A 654 45.95 15.43 -16.02
C TYR A 654 47.22 15.81 -16.78
N VAL A 655 47.68 17.06 -16.65
CA VAL A 655 49.01 17.49 -17.08
C VAL A 655 49.90 17.46 -15.84
N PRO A 656 50.94 16.61 -15.75
CA PRO A 656 51.92 16.71 -14.69
C PRO A 656 52.95 17.79 -15.05
N GLY A 657 53.11 18.78 -14.18
CA GLY A 657 54.15 19.80 -14.26
C GLY A 657 55.10 19.67 -13.07
N ASN A 658 56.39 19.65 -13.39
CA ASN A 658 57.57 19.60 -12.52
C ASN A 658 57.50 20.43 -11.24
#